data_AF-A0AAF0HTY1-F1
#
_entry.id   AF-A0AAF0HTY1-F1
#
_cell.length_a   1.000
_cell.length_b   1.000
_cell.length_c   1.000
_cell.angle_alpha   90.00
_cell.angle_beta   90.00
_cell.angle_gamma   90.00
#
_symmetry.space_group_name_H-M   'P 1'
#
loop_
_entity.id
_entity.type
_entity.pdbx_description
1 polymer ?
#
loop_
_entity_poly.entity_id
_entity_poly.type
_entity_poly.pdbx_seq_one_letter_code
_entity_poly.pdbx_strand_id
1 'polypeptide(L)'
;MKPGRPIAALTSLAAVTFALAAMAQPMPTSIGHDRQVLIAALGPTQARLQVTSPSFIDGGEIPIANTQYGENRFPGVEWSAGPRGTRAYVVVMQGELNSADPTAGTSIQLTLYNLSAQTLRLPAGMTVPPAGSHYGPNVHGEAAPYAGPHAHDANRHAYHIQIFALDRPLAFAAAPDMEALKQAMRGHVLAAGELVGHTAKPATTPGPVRIETGLVTGVAGRDASIAVFKGIPYAAPPTGDLRWRPPAAPIPWNGVRDANKFGPACPQPGGEMARGLPQSEDCLSLNIWTGASLGGNEKRPVYVWIYGGGFIGGTGASPEFDGEALARQGVVVVTFNYRVGVLGFLATPELTRESGHAASGNYGLLDDIAALQWVQRNIAAFGGDPAKVTIGGQSAGAGSVGFLSMSPLAKGLFRAGIAQSHARYPRDTELRYLSVSWRPLKNAEQAGTDYAMAHGARTLAQLRAMPWEKLIEGSNGVDTAVETGSSGKPPLFRPVVDGWVIPDTYANTYAKRTQNKVTFVAGNNRDETGAVPETAFDALRARTTPPRAGMPQTSVTLADYVAAAKRRFGPLAADYLKLYPARNDQEAALQNNAAARDNSRVSTWLWGTLWTQGDDKPVYSYFWTHAPPGPDHDMRGAFHGSEIPYAFNSLDAVDRPWTEADRKIATIMSGYWANIIKHGDPNGANLPEWPRYDPALPRVMELGDDFGPIPVADPAKINFWKRFYATQEAW
;
A
#
# COMPACT_ATOMS: atom_id res chain seq x y z
N MET A 1 -30.20 51.83 8.96
CA MET A 1 -31.17 52.82 9.50
C MET A 1 -32.19 52.07 10.36
N LYS A 2 -32.76 52.69 11.41
CA LYS A 2 -33.91 52.17 12.20
C LYS A 2 -35.24 52.52 11.48
N PRO A 3 -36.45 52.06 11.90
CA PRO A 3 -36.82 51.12 13.00
C PRO A 3 -37.81 49.98 12.59
N GLY A 4 -38.16 49.09 13.54
CA GLY A 4 -39.31 48.15 13.43
C GLY A 4 -39.44 47.20 14.64
N ARG A 5 -40.60 47.19 15.31
CA ARG A 5 -40.98 46.43 16.54
C ARG A 5 -42.52 46.17 16.44
N PRO A 6 -43.22 45.39 17.30
CA PRO A 6 -42.83 44.39 18.33
C PRO A 6 -43.77 43.11 18.34
N ILE A 7 -43.88 42.38 19.49
CA ILE A 7 -45.00 41.48 19.94
C ILE A 7 -45.01 40.03 19.37
N ALA A 8 -45.26 38.93 20.12
CA ALA A 8 -45.18 38.64 21.57
C ALA A 8 -45.16 37.11 21.89
N ALA A 9 -44.56 36.79 23.06
CA ALA A 9 -44.95 35.83 24.11
C ALA A 9 -45.32 34.34 23.84
N LEU A 10 -44.79 33.45 24.70
CA LEU A 10 -45.05 32.00 24.77
C LEU A 10 -46.21 31.63 25.72
N THR A 11 -47.02 30.65 25.32
CA THR A 11 -47.75 29.63 26.13
C THR A 11 -48.31 28.55 25.18
N SER A 12 -48.41 27.24 25.47
CA SER A 12 -47.79 26.37 26.50
C SER A 12 -48.04 24.87 26.16
N LEU A 13 -47.49 23.93 26.96
CA LEU A 13 -47.71 22.47 26.94
C LEU A 13 -49.14 21.98 26.61
N ALA A 14 -49.26 20.90 25.81
CA ALA A 14 -49.72 19.56 26.25
C ALA A 14 -49.72 18.52 25.10
N ALA A 15 -49.69 17.23 25.45
CA ALA A 15 -49.64 16.10 24.51
C ALA A 15 -51.04 15.65 24.02
N VAL A 16 -51.08 14.84 22.94
CA VAL A 16 -51.71 13.49 22.90
C VAL A 16 -51.41 12.81 21.54
N THR A 17 -51.21 11.50 21.58
CA THR A 17 -51.02 10.57 20.45
C THR A 17 -52.29 10.27 19.67
N PHE A 18 -52.21 10.04 18.35
CA PHE A 18 -52.47 8.71 17.75
C PHE A 18 -52.14 8.68 16.25
N ALA A 19 -51.82 7.50 15.74
CA ALA A 19 -51.42 7.28 14.35
C ALA A 19 -52.63 7.16 13.40
N LEU A 20 -52.45 7.62 12.17
CA LEU A 20 -53.19 7.15 11.00
C LEU A 20 -52.17 6.87 9.90
N ALA A 21 -52.01 5.59 9.57
CA ALA A 21 -51.12 5.18 8.49
C ALA A 21 -51.70 5.69 7.16
N ALA A 22 -51.04 6.68 6.56
CA ALA A 22 -51.27 7.01 5.16
C ALA A 22 -50.85 5.78 4.34
N MET A 23 -51.81 5.09 3.73
CA MET A 23 -51.51 4.07 2.74
C MET A 23 -50.79 4.77 1.59
N ALA A 24 -49.48 4.54 1.48
CA ALA A 24 -48.73 5.00 0.33
C ALA A 24 -49.35 4.38 -0.92
N GLN A 25 -49.97 5.21 -1.77
CA GLN A 25 -50.34 4.76 -3.10
C GLN A 25 -49.06 4.25 -3.78
N PRO A 26 -49.07 3.07 -4.42
CA PRO A 26 -47.92 2.63 -5.19
C PRO A 26 -47.65 3.70 -6.25
N MET A 27 -46.42 4.22 -6.29
CA MET A 27 -46.03 5.14 -7.36
C MET A 27 -46.26 4.42 -8.71
N PRO A 28 -46.82 5.11 -9.72
CA PRO A 28 -46.89 4.55 -11.06
C PRO A 28 -45.51 4.07 -11.48
N THR A 29 -45.42 2.88 -12.07
CA THR A 29 -44.19 2.41 -12.74
C THR A 29 -43.88 3.37 -13.87
N SER A 30 -42.95 4.29 -13.63
CA SER A 30 -42.48 5.24 -14.66
C SER A 30 -41.95 4.46 -15.86
N ILE A 31 -42.26 4.92 -17.07
CA ILE A 31 -41.73 4.40 -18.33
C ILE A 31 -40.23 4.11 -18.17
N GLY A 32 -39.84 2.84 -18.35
CA GLY A 32 -38.45 2.39 -18.23
C GLY A 32 -38.01 1.80 -16.89
N HIS A 33 -38.87 1.69 -15.88
CA HIS A 33 -38.55 1.02 -14.60
C HIS A 33 -39.65 0.07 -14.14
N ASP A 34 -39.27 -1.09 -13.57
CA ASP A 34 -40.18 -2.06 -12.94
C ASP A 34 -39.81 -2.26 -11.45
N ARG A 35 -40.72 -2.76 -10.62
CA ARG A 35 -40.43 -3.06 -9.20
C ARG A 35 -40.08 -4.53 -8.95
N GLN A 36 -40.20 -5.40 -9.95
CA GLN A 36 -39.96 -6.83 -9.82
C GLN A 36 -39.15 -7.36 -11.01
N VAL A 37 -38.23 -8.28 -10.73
CA VAL A 37 -37.56 -9.05 -11.78
C VAL A 37 -38.60 -9.98 -12.41
N LEU A 38 -38.96 -9.74 -13.68
CA LEU A 38 -39.99 -10.49 -14.42
C LEU A 38 -40.00 -12.02 -14.24
N ILE A 39 -38.85 -12.70 -14.25
CA ILE A 39 -38.78 -14.15 -14.01
C ILE A 39 -39.18 -14.56 -12.57
N ALA A 40 -38.97 -13.70 -11.57
CA ALA A 40 -39.45 -13.94 -10.21
C ALA A 40 -40.99 -13.84 -10.08
N ALA A 41 -41.69 -13.30 -11.11
CA ALA A 41 -43.15 -13.12 -11.11
C ALA A 41 -43.93 -14.26 -11.80
N LEU A 42 -43.26 -15.29 -12.34
CA LEU A 42 -43.88 -16.42 -13.05
C LEU A 42 -43.54 -17.75 -12.36
N GLY A 43 -44.57 -18.54 -12.05
CA GLY A 43 -44.47 -19.70 -11.15
C GLY A 43 -43.62 -20.89 -11.68
N PRO A 44 -43.22 -21.81 -10.79
CA PRO A 44 -42.17 -22.81 -11.02
C PRO A 44 -42.48 -23.94 -12.02
N THR A 45 -43.60 -23.88 -12.74
CA THR A 45 -44.14 -25.01 -13.54
C THR A 45 -44.08 -24.82 -15.06
N GLN A 46 -43.28 -23.88 -15.57
CA GLN A 46 -43.14 -23.61 -17.01
C GLN A 46 -41.91 -24.30 -17.63
N ALA A 47 -41.99 -24.61 -18.92
CA ALA A 47 -40.87 -25.15 -19.69
C ALA A 47 -39.76 -24.10 -19.83
N ARG A 48 -38.50 -24.55 -19.92
CA ARG A 48 -37.34 -23.64 -20.03
C ARG A 48 -36.85 -23.50 -21.47
N LEU A 49 -36.58 -22.26 -21.87
CA LEU A 49 -35.83 -21.94 -23.08
C LEU A 49 -34.34 -21.85 -22.74
N GLN A 50 -33.47 -22.32 -23.64
CA GLN A 50 -32.05 -21.97 -23.61
C GLN A 50 -31.88 -20.59 -24.26
N VAL A 51 -31.06 -19.72 -23.66
CA VAL A 51 -30.80 -18.35 -24.14
C VAL A 51 -29.28 -18.13 -24.17
N THR A 52 -28.77 -17.56 -25.26
CA THR A 52 -27.34 -17.29 -25.45
C THR A 52 -27.12 -15.95 -26.13
N SER A 53 -25.93 -15.37 -25.99
CA SER A 53 -25.51 -14.17 -26.73
C SER A 53 -24.19 -14.45 -27.47
N PRO A 54 -23.98 -13.90 -28.68
CA PRO A 54 -22.66 -13.91 -29.31
C PRO A 54 -21.66 -12.96 -28.65
N SER A 55 -22.09 -12.07 -27.74
CA SER A 55 -21.21 -11.09 -27.08
C SER A 55 -20.72 -11.51 -25.69
N PHE A 56 -21.46 -12.36 -24.97
CA PHE A 56 -21.07 -12.84 -23.63
C PHE A 56 -21.73 -14.18 -23.27
N ILE A 57 -21.15 -14.87 -22.28
CA ILE A 57 -21.68 -16.12 -21.71
C ILE A 57 -22.47 -15.85 -20.42
N ASP A 58 -23.32 -16.79 -20.02
CA ASP A 58 -24.08 -16.72 -18.77
C ASP A 58 -23.15 -16.57 -17.55
N GLY A 59 -23.48 -15.64 -16.66
CA GLY A 59 -22.64 -15.22 -15.53
C GLY A 59 -21.40 -14.37 -15.90
N GLY A 60 -21.11 -14.20 -17.20
CA GLY A 60 -19.96 -13.48 -17.72
C GLY A 60 -20.08 -11.94 -17.67
N GLU A 61 -19.03 -11.26 -18.11
CA GLU A 61 -19.04 -9.80 -18.29
C GLU A 61 -19.72 -9.40 -19.60
N ILE A 62 -20.56 -8.36 -19.54
CA ILE A 62 -21.10 -7.68 -20.72
C ILE A 62 -20.01 -6.73 -21.25
N PRO A 63 -19.54 -6.88 -22.49
CA PRO A 63 -18.48 -6.04 -23.05
C PRO A 63 -18.87 -4.55 -23.03
N ILE A 64 -17.91 -3.67 -22.79
CA ILE A 64 -18.14 -2.21 -22.70
C ILE A 64 -18.87 -1.64 -23.93
N ALA A 65 -18.59 -2.18 -25.13
CA ALA A 65 -19.28 -1.80 -26.38
C ALA A 65 -20.80 -2.04 -26.35
N ASN A 66 -21.27 -2.97 -25.50
CA ASN A 66 -22.68 -3.28 -25.31
C ASN A 66 -23.35 -2.49 -24.16
N THR A 67 -22.60 -1.63 -23.47
CA THR A 67 -23.08 -0.75 -22.38
C THR A 67 -23.26 0.68 -22.87
N GLN A 68 -23.97 1.52 -22.11
CA GLN A 68 -24.06 2.96 -22.37
C GLN A 68 -22.70 3.70 -22.25
N TYR A 69 -21.66 3.04 -21.74
CA TYR A 69 -20.30 3.59 -21.65
C TYR A 69 -19.44 3.38 -22.90
N GLY A 70 -19.89 2.53 -23.84
CA GLY A 70 -19.21 2.27 -25.10
C GLY A 70 -20.08 2.66 -26.29
N GLU A 71 -20.17 1.77 -27.28
CA GLU A 71 -20.97 1.97 -28.51
C GLU A 71 -22.49 1.86 -28.29
N ASN A 72 -22.95 1.53 -27.07
CA ASN A 72 -24.35 1.24 -26.75
C ASN A 72 -24.98 0.19 -27.70
N ARG A 73 -24.19 -0.79 -28.13
CA ARG A 73 -24.57 -1.75 -29.17
C ARG A 73 -25.32 -2.93 -28.59
N PHE A 74 -26.52 -3.24 -29.08
CA PHE A 74 -27.27 -4.44 -28.64
C PHE A 74 -26.40 -5.72 -28.77
N PRO A 75 -26.21 -6.54 -27.72
CA PRO A 75 -25.30 -7.69 -27.74
C PRO A 75 -25.75 -8.83 -28.67
N GLY A 76 -27.00 -8.80 -29.14
CA GLY A 76 -27.60 -9.95 -29.83
C GLY A 76 -28.00 -11.03 -28.84
N VAL A 77 -29.06 -11.76 -29.17
CA VAL A 77 -29.55 -12.89 -28.36
C VAL A 77 -30.17 -13.95 -29.24
N GLU A 78 -29.94 -15.20 -28.90
CA GLU A 78 -30.45 -16.40 -29.57
C GLU A 78 -31.15 -17.28 -28.53
N TRP A 79 -32.21 -17.99 -28.92
CA TRP A 79 -32.93 -18.88 -28.01
C TRP A 79 -33.50 -20.13 -28.68
N SER A 80 -33.68 -21.18 -27.89
CA SER A 80 -34.31 -22.43 -28.34
C SER A 80 -35.78 -22.22 -28.70
N ALA A 81 -36.29 -22.97 -29.69
CA ALA A 81 -37.72 -22.95 -30.04
C ALA A 81 -38.63 -23.29 -28.85
N GLY A 82 -39.68 -22.51 -28.66
CA GLY A 82 -40.68 -22.72 -27.60
C GLY A 82 -41.60 -23.93 -27.84
N PRO A 83 -42.39 -24.34 -26.82
CA PRO A 83 -43.29 -25.48 -26.90
C PRO A 83 -44.33 -25.36 -28.03
N ARG A 84 -44.89 -26.52 -28.43
CA ARG A 84 -46.02 -26.56 -29.38
C ARG A 84 -47.17 -25.69 -28.86
N GLY A 85 -47.60 -24.74 -29.69
CA GLY A 85 -48.59 -23.72 -29.33
C GLY A 85 -48.01 -22.32 -29.26
N THR A 86 -46.68 -22.16 -29.19
CA THR A 86 -46.03 -20.84 -29.26
C THR A 86 -46.41 -20.11 -30.55
N ARG A 87 -46.95 -18.90 -30.41
CA ARG A 87 -47.32 -18.00 -31.52
C ARG A 87 -46.49 -16.72 -31.55
N ALA A 88 -46.01 -16.26 -30.40
CA ALA A 88 -45.16 -15.08 -30.29
C ALA A 88 -44.10 -15.22 -29.19
N TYR A 89 -43.05 -14.41 -29.25
CA TYR A 89 -42.12 -14.19 -28.13
C TYR A 89 -42.13 -12.73 -27.65
N VAL A 90 -41.75 -12.56 -26.38
CA VAL A 90 -41.39 -11.27 -25.77
C VAL A 90 -39.97 -11.38 -25.24
N VAL A 91 -39.16 -10.34 -25.45
CA VAL A 91 -37.80 -10.20 -24.92
C VAL A 91 -37.77 -8.97 -24.02
N VAL A 92 -37.25 -9.14 -22.80
CA VAL A 92 -36.99 -8.03 -21.88
C VAL A 92 -35.56 -8.12 -21.34
N MET A 93 -34.84 -7.00 -21.34
CA MET A 93 -33.57 -6.87 -20.62
C MET A 93 -33.70 -5.84 -19.50
N GLN A 94 -33.21 -6.14 -18.31
CA GLN A 94 -33.28 -5.26 -17.13
C GLN A 94 -32.08 -5.46 -16.20
N GLY A 95 -31.73 -4.45 -15.39
CA GLY A 95 -30.72 -4.58 -14.32
C GLY A 95 -31.31 -5.03 -12.98
N GLU A 96 -30.46 -5.45 -12.05
CA GLU A 96 -30.83 -5.68 -10.64
C GLU A 96 -31.17 -4.38 -9.88
N LEU A 97 -31.77 -4.54 -8.70
CA LEU A 97 -32.07 -3.44 -7.78
C LEU A 97 -30.78 -2.92 -7.12
N ASN A 98 -30.61 -1.60 -7.09
CA ASN A 98 -29.53 -0.99 -6.33
C ASN A 98 -29.78 -1.16 -4.82
N SER A 99 -28.93 -1.94 -4.14
CA SER A 99 -29.05 -2.21 -2.69
C SER A 99 -28.99 -0.95 -1.80
N ALA A 100 -28.52 0.19 -2.32
CA ALA A 100 -28.48 1.45 -1.59
C ALA A 100 -29.83 2.21 -1.55
N ASP A 101 -30.78 1.92 -2.43
CA ASP A 101 -32.14 2.50 -2.41
C ASP A 101 -33.21 1.44 -2.75
N PRO A 102 -33.84 0.83 -1.72
CA PRO A 102 -34.89 -0.18 -1.92
C PRO A 102 -36.23 0.39 -2.43
N THR A 103 -36.31 1.69 -2.74
CA THR A 103 -37.50 2.33 -3.33
C THR A 103 -37.42 2.54 -4.85
N ALA A 104 -36.21 2.46 -5.41
CA ALA A 104 -35.95 2.51 -6.84
C ALA A 104 -36.37 1.20 -7.54
N GLY A 105 -36.83 1.30 -8.79
CA GLY A 105 -37.14 0.13 -9.63
C GLY A 105 -35.94 -0.37 -10.43
N THR A 106 -36.00 -1.61 -10.91
CA THR A 106 -35.07 -2.16 -11.91
C THR A 106 -35.19 -1.40 -13.23
N SER A 107 -34.08 -0.91 -13.76
CA SER A 107 -34.06 -0.18 -15.03
C SER A 107 -34.20 -1.13 -16.23
N ILE A 108 -35.23 -0.91 -17.05
CA ILE A 108 -35.51 -1.69 -18.28
C ILE A 108 -34.63 -1.18 -19.42
N GLN A 109 -33.79 -2.05 -19.95
CA GLN A 109 -32.79 -1.80 -21.00
C GLN A 109 -33.36 -2.06 -22.41
N LEU A 110 -34.24 -3.06 -22.54
CA LEU A 110 -34.93 -3.42 -23.78
C LEU A 110 -36.28 -4.05 -23.46
N THR A 111 -37.28 -3.71 -24.26
CA THR A 111 -38.54 -4.47 -24.36
C THR A 111 -38.88 -4.65 -25.83
N LEU A 112 -39.15 -5.89 -26.26
CA LEU A 112 -39.52 -6.22 -27.64
C LEU A 112 -40.60 -7.31 -27.64
N TYR A 113 -41.77 -7.05 -28.21
CA TYR A 113 -42.92 -7.94 -28.16
C TYR A 113 -43.49 -8.24 -29.55
N ASN A 114 -44.30 -9.29 -29.67
CA ASN A 114 -44.87 -9.82 -30.91
C ASN A 114 -43.83 -10.31 -31.94
N LEU A 115 -42.67 -10.75 -31.48
CA LEU A 115 -41.74 -11.53 -32.31
C LEU A 115 -42.44 -12.81 -32.77
N SER A 116 -42.39 -13.14 -34.06
CA SER A 116 -43.07 -14.33 -34.58
C SER A 116 -42.51 -15.63 -33.98
N ALA A 117 -43.31 -16.70 -33.95
CA ALA A 117 -42.86 -18.02 -33.48
C ALA A 117 -41.63 -18.57 -34.25
N GLN A 118 -41.35 -18.07 -35.45
CA GLN A 118 -40.19 -18.41 -36.27
C GLN A 118 -38.94 -17.57 -35.94
N THR A 119 -39.08 -16.48 -35.17
CA THR A 119 -37.96 -15.64 -34.74
C THR A 119 -37.31 -16.26 -33.51
N LEU A 120 -36.07 -16.75 -33.66
CA LEU A 120 -35.28 -17.40 -32.61
C LEU A 120 -33.93 -16.68 -32.36
N ARG A 121 -33.73 -15.53 -33.02
CA ARG A 121 -32.48 -14.77 -33.02
C ARG A 121 -32.74 -13.29 -33.25
N LEU A 122 -32.03 -12.44 -32.51
CA LEU A 122 -31.90 -11.01 -32.76
C LEU A 122 -30.40 -10.68 -32.95
N PRO A 123 -29.99 -10.05 -34.06
CA PRO A 123 -28.57 -9.84 -34.38
C PRO A 123 -27.93 -8.73 -33.53
N ALA A 124 -26.61 -8.83 -33.29
CA ALA A 124 -25.86 -7.85 -32.50
C ALA A 124 -25.75 -6.49 -33.22
N GLY A 125 -26.19 -5.41 -32.56
CA GLY A 125 -26.33 -4.07 -33.11
C GLY A 125 -27.67 -3.78 -33.80
N MET A 126 -28.68 -4.62 -33.59
CA MET A 126 -30.04 -4.36 -34.07
C MET A 126 -30.61 -3.04 -33.51
N THR A 127 -31.05 -2.16 -34.40
CA THR A 127 -31.75 -0.91 -34.08
C THR A 127 -33.20 -0.89 -34.59
N VAL A 128 -33.52 -1.64 -35.63
CA VAL A 128 -34.89 -1.81 -36.18
C VAL A 128 -35.46 -3.16 -35.71
N PRO A 129 -36.70 -3.21 -35.18
CA PRO A 129 -37.28 -4.45 -34.71
C PRO A 129 -37.66 -5.38 -35.88
N PRO A 130 -37.68 -6.71 -35.71
CA PRO A 130 -38.16 -7.65 -36.72
C PRO A 130 -39.59 -7.34 -37.19
N ALA A 131 -39.89 -7.65 -38.45
CA ALA A 131 -41.19 -7.36 -39.05
C ALA A 131 -42.36 -7.97 -38.25
N GLY A 132 -43.34 -7.14 -37.90
CA GLY A 132 -44.50 -7.52 -37.08
C GLY A 132 -44.28 -7.49 -35.56
N SER A 133 -43.05 -7.20 -35.11
CA SER A 133 -42.73 -6.97 -33.70
C SER A 133 -42.56 -5.47 -33.39
N HIS A 134 -42.67 -5.11 -32.12
CA HIS A 134 -42.67 -3.73 -31.65
C HIS A 134 -41.76 -3.57 -30.43
N TYR A 135 -40.97 -2.49 -30.39
CA TYR A 135 -40.36 -2.07 -29.14
C TYR A 135 -41.46 -1.65 -28.16
N GLY A 136 -41.28 -2.05 -26.90
CA GLY A 136 -42.04 -1.54 -25.78
C GLY A 136 -41.21 -0.52 -24.98
N PRO A 137 -41.60 -0.26 -23.72
CA PRO A 137 -40.97 0.75 -22.89
C PRO A 137 -39.59 0.30 -22.40
N ASN A 138 -38.65 1.23 -22.39
CA ASN A 138 -37.36 1.11 -21.71
C ASN A 138 -36.94 2.49 -21.13
N VAL A 139 -35.75 2.59 -20.53
CA VAL A 139 -35.22 3.85 -19.94
C VAL A 139 -35.05 5.03 -20.91
N HIS A 140 -35.31 4.85 -22.21
CA HIS A 140 -35.28 5.92 -23.22
C HIS A 140 -36.67 6.22 -23.84
N GLY A 141 -37.74 5.53 -23.44
CA GLY A 141 -39.12 5.82 -23.83
C GLY A 141 -39.96 4.61 -24.27
N GLU A 142 -41.21 4.86 -24.65
CA GLU A 142 -42.25 3.83 -24.89
C GLU A 142 -42.07 2.97 -26.16
N ALA A 143 -41.13 3.34 -27.04
CA ALA A 143 -40.82 2.60 -28.27
C ALA A 143 -39.33 2.72 -28.68
N ALA A 144 -38.46 3.00 -27.70
CA ALA A 144 -37.04 3.23 -27.96
C ALA A 144 -36.29 1.90 -28.19
N PRO A 145 -35.24 1.89 -29.04
CA PRO A 145 -34.36 0.74 -29.21
C PRO A 145 -33.50 0.52 -27.95
N TYR A 146 -32.68 -0.53 -27.99
CA TYR A 146 -31.76 -0.92 -26.92
C TYR A 146 -31.03 0.26 -26.23
N ALA A 147 -31.26 0.38 -24.92
CA ALA A 147 -30.41 1.13 -24.00
C ALA A 147 -29.54 0.10 -23.28
N GLY A 148 -28.21 0.20 -23.39
CA GLY A 148 -27.31 -0.75 -22.76
C GLY A 148 -27.20 -0.56 -21.25
N PRO A 149 -26.72 -1.58 -20.51
CA PRO A 149 -26.41 -1.46 -19.10
C PRO A 149 -25.67 -0.16 -18.72
N HIS A 150 -26.07 0.42 -17.59
CA HIS A 150 -25.49 1.63 -17.01
C HIS A 150 -25.45 1.47 -15.47
N ALA A 151 -24.45 0.75 -14.98
CA ALA A 151 -24.22 0.58 -13.54
C ALA A 151 -23.92 1.93 -12.87
N HIS A 152 -24.64 2.33 -11.83
CA HIS A 152 -24.52 3.68 -11.26
C HIS A 152 -23.22 3.91 -10.46
N ASP A 153 -22.54 2.83 -10.07
CA ASP A 153 -21.30 2.82 -9.31
C ASP A 153 -20.26 1.83 -9.90
N ALA A 154 -19.12 1.68 -9.24
CA ALA A 154 -18.05 0.77 -9.64
C ALA A 154 -18.25 -0.69 -9.16
N ASN A 155 -19.36 -1.02 -8.49
CA ASN A 155 -19.69 -2.39 -8.13
C ASN A 155 -20.16 -3.18 -9.36
N ARG A 156 -20.13 -4.50 -9.27
CA ARG A 156 -20.61 -5.42 -10.30
C ARG A 156 -22.12 -5.64 -10.11
N HIS A 157 -22.92 -5.24 -11.10
CA HIS A 157 -24.38 -5.41 -11.12
C HIS A 157 -24.77 -6.46 -12.17
N ALA A 158 -25.75 -7.31 -11.87
CA ALA A 158 -26.27 -8.24 -12.87
C ALA A 158 -27.37 -7.60 -13.73
N TYR A 159 -27.45 -8.07 -14.98
CA TYR A 159 -28.43 -7.68 -15.98
C TYR A 159 -28.99 -8.94 -16.66
N HIS A 160 -30.32 -9.03 -16.69
CA HIS A 160 -31.08 -10.23 -17.04
C HIS A 160 -31.73 -10.06 -18.41
N ILE A 161 -31.29 -10.81 -19.42
CA ILE A 161 -31.97 -10.93 -20.72
C ILE A 161 -32.94 -12.11 -20.64
N GLN A 162 -34.23 -11.83 -20.69
CA GLN A 162 -35.31 -12.79 -20.47
C GLN A 162 -36.15 -12.94 -21.73
N ILE A 163 -36.47 -14.18 -22.10
CA ILE A 163 -37.28 -14.54 -23.26
C ILE A 163 -38.53 -15.27 -22.77
N PHE A 164 -39.71 -14.87 -23.24
CA PHE A 164 -41.00 -15.49 -22.90
C PHE A 164 -41.70 -15.97 -24.18
N ALA A 165 -42.03 -17.25 -24.26
CA ALA A 165 -42.83 -17.84 -25.33
C ALA A 165 -44.33 -17.77 -24.98
N LEU A 166 -45.15 -17.22 -25.87
CA LEU A 166 -46.58 -16.99 -25.66
C LEU A 166 -47.45 -17.82 -26.60
N ASP A 167 -48.60 -18.29 -26.12
CA ASP A 167 -49.64 -18.97 -26.93
C ASP A 167 -50.39 -18.05 -27.90
N ARG A 168 -50.21 -16.73 -27.77
CA ARG A 168 -50.84 -15.67 -28.58
C ARG A 168 -49.93 -14.45 -28.77
N PRO A 169 -50.10 -13.70 -29.86
CA PRO A 169 -49.64 -12.30 -29.93
C PRO A 169 -50.37 -11.43 -28.91
N LEU A 170 -49.71 -10.37 -28.45
CA LEU A 170 -50.27 -9.33 -27.58
C LEU A 170 -50.90 -8.22 -28.43
N ALA A 171 -52.01 -7.64 -27.97
CA ALA A 171 -52.68 -6.54 -28.64
C ALA A 171 -52.88 -5.37 -27.66
N PHE A 172 -52.50 -4.17 -28.09
CA PHE A 172 -52.58 -2.94 -27.31
C PHE A 172 -53.14 -1.81 -28.16
N ALA A 173 -53.90 -0.90 -27.56
CA ALA A 173 -54.47 0.27 -28.26
C ALA A 173 -53.48 1.46 -28.37
N ALA A 174 -52.45 1.46 -27.53
CA ALA A 174 -51.32 2.38 -27.51
C ALA A 174 -50.06 1.59 -27.11
N ALA A 175 -48.89 2.23 -27.03
CA ALA A 175 -47.71 1.58 -26.49
C ALA A 175 -47.97 1.14 -25.03
N PRO A 176 -47.67 -0.12 -24.64
CA PRO A 176 -47.90 -0.58 -23.27
C PRO A 176 -46.85 -0.02 -22.32
N ASP A 177 -47.22 0.22 -21.06
CA ASP A 177 -46.23 0.26 -19.98
C ASP A 177 -45.85 -1.18 -19.53
N MET A 178 -44.94 -1.30 -18.56
CA MET A 178 -44.50 -2.62 -18.09
C MET A 178 -45.61 -3.40 -17.35
N GLU A 179 -46.54 -2.72 -16.67
CA GLU A 179 -47.65 -3.39 -16.00
C GLU A 179 -48.68 -3.91 -17.02
N ALA A 180 -49.00 -3.14 -18.05
CA ALA A 180 -49.85 -3.55 -19.16
C ALA A 180 -49.25 -4.75 -19.91
N LEU A 181 -47.92 -4.76 -20.14
CA LEU A 181 -47.23 -5.90 -20.74
C LEU A 181 -47.33 -7.15 -19.86
N LYS A 182 -47.01 -7.04 -18.56
CA LYS A 182 -47.13 -8.14 -17.59
C LYS A 182 -48.56 -8.69 -17.50
N GLN A 183 -49.57 -7.82 -17.50
CA GLN A 183 -50.98 -8.22 -17.49
C GLN A 183 -51.38 -8.95 -18.77
N ALA A 184 -50.94 -8.49 -19.95
CA ALA A 184 -51.27 -9.12 -21.23
C ALA A 184 -50.61 -10.50 -21.41
N MET A 185 -49.44 -10.72 -20.79
CA MET A 185 -48.73 -12.00 -20.75
C MET A 185 -49.29 -13.00 -19.72
N ARG A 186 -49.98 -12.52 -18.67
CA ARG A 186 -50.46 -13.36 -17.56
C ARG A 186 -51.40 -14.47 -18.08
N GLY A 187 -51.07 -15.72 -17.76
CA GLY A 187 -51.83 -16.91 -18.20
C GLY A 187 -51.50 -17.41 -19.62
N HIS A 188 -50.64 -16.71 -20.36
CA HIS A 188 -50.32 -17.00 -21.77
C HIS A 188 -48.86 -17.45 -22.01
N VAL A 189 -47.99 -17.37 -20.99
CA VAL A 189 -46.60 -17.83 -21.08
C VAL A 189 -46.54 -19.36 -21.04
N LEU A 190 -46.00 -19.95 -22.12
CA LEU A 190 -45.77 -21.39 -22.28
C LEU A 190 -44.38 -21.84 -21.80
N ALA A 191 -43.39 -20.96 -21.99
CA ALA A 191 -42.00 -21.20 -21.59
C ALA A 191 -41.26 -19.89 -21.36
N ALA A 192 -40.20 -19.93 -20.54
CA ALA A 192 -39.32 -18.79 -20.30
C ALA A 192 -37.85 -19.22 -20.26
N GLY A 193 -36.93 -18.31 -20.55
CA GLY A 193 -35.48 -18.53 -20.40
C GLY A 193 -34.75 -17.23 -20.07
N GLU A 194 -33.54 -17.36 -19.55
CA GLU A 194 -32.72 -16.26 -19.06
C GLU A 194 -31.27 -16.40 -19.50
N LEU A 195 -30.60 -15.25 -19.70
CA LEU A 195 -29.16 -15.10 -19.77
C LEU A 195 -28.77 -13.93 -18.87
N VAL A 196 -27.88 -14.16 -17.90
CA VAL A 196 -27.41 -13.14 -16.96
C VAL A 196 -26.01 -12.69 -17.36
N GLY A 197 -25.84 -11.37 -17.53
CA GLY A 197 -24.53 -10.76 -17.76
C GLY A 197 -24.26 -9.70 -16.69
N HIS A 198 -22.99 -9.46 -16.38
CA HIS A 198 -22.58 -8.50 -15.36
C HIS A 198 -21.87 -7.28 -15.97
N THR A 199 -21.96 -6.12 -15.31
CA THR A 199 -21.09 -4.98 -15.62
C THR A 199 -20.96 -4.01 -14.44
N ALA A 200 -20.01 -3.08 -14.55
CA ALA A 200 -19.73 -2.02 -13.58
C ALA A 200 -19.46 -0.71 -14.33
N LYS A 201 -19.55 0.45 -13.67
CA LYS A 201 -19.16 1.73 -14.28
C LYS A 201 -17.65 1.74 -14.57
N PRO A 202 -17.21 1.96 -15.82
CA PRO A 202 -15.79 2.07 -16.14
C PRO A 202 -15.16 3.21 -15.34
N ALA A 203 -14.04 2.91 -14.68
CA ALA A 203 -13.27 3.93 -13.98
C ALA A 203 -12.71 4.95 -14.99
N THR A 204 -12.99 6.23 -14.77
CA THR A 204 -12.50 7.31 -15.65
C THR A 204 -11.00 7.45 -15.49
N THR A 205 -10.24 7.23 -16.56
CA THR A 205 -8.80 7.48 -16.58
C THR A 205 -8.52 8.92 -16.13
N PRO A 206 -7.65 9.14 -15.13
CA PRO A 206 -7.31 10.49 -14.67
C PRO A 206 -6.77 11.36 -15.81
N GLY A 207 -7.29 12.58 -15.94
CA GLY A 207 -6.82 13.53 -16.95
C GLY A 207 -5.33 13.89 -16.79
N PRO A 208 -4.65 14.37 -17.85
CA PRO A 208 -3.23 14.69 -17.80
C PRO A 208 -2.88 15.72 -16.72
N VAL A 209 -1.98 15.37 -15.81
CA VAL A 209 -1.45 16.23 -14.74
C VAL A 209 -0.15 16.88 -15.20
N ARG A 210 -0.01 18.20 -15.03
CA ARG A 210 1.24 18.91 -15.36
C ARG A 210 2.21 18.90 -14.18
N ILE A 211 3.44 18.49 -14.45
CA ILE A 211 4.61 18.57 -13.57
C ILE A 211 5.72 19.38 -14.25
N GLU A 212 6.82 19.64 -13.54
CA GLU A 212 7.94 20.48 -14.02
C GLU A 212 8.55 19.97 -15.34
N THR A 213 8.53 18.66 -15.59
CA THR A 213 9.11 18.02 -16.78
C THR A 213 8.13 17.77 -17.93
N GLY A 214 6.81 17.88 -17.73
CA GLY A 214 5.86 17.48 -18.76
C GLY A 214 4.43 17.26 -18.26
N LEU A 215 3.60 16.59 -19.08
CA LEU A 215 2.32 16.02 -18.64
C LEU A 215 2.49 14.53 -18.33
N VAL A 216 1.76 14.04 -17.32
CA VAL A 216 1.61 12.60 -17.01
C VAL A 216 0.14 12.20 -16.96
N THR A 217 -0.19 10.99 -17.41
CA THR A 217 -1.50 10.36 -17.17
C THR A 217 -1.34 9.13 -16.29
N GLY A 218 -2.21 8.99 -15.30
CA GLY A 218 -2.28 7.81 -14.44
C GLY A 218 -3.35 6.83 -14.89
N VAL A 219 -3.65 5.87 -14.02
CA VAL A 219 -4.79 4.95 -14.11
C VAL A 219 -5.63 5.07 -12.84
N ALA A 220 -6.82 4.49 -12.86
CA ALA A 220 -7.56 4.24 -11.62
C ALA A 220 -6.84 3.18 -10.76
N GLY A 221 -7.03 3.25 -9.44
CA GLY A 221 -6.70 2.18 -8.50
C GLY A 221 -7.68 1.00 -8.59
N ARG A 222 -7.65 0.10 -7.62
CA ARG A 222 -8.70 -0.92 -7.44
C ARG A 222 -10.00 -0.23 -7.00
N ASP A 223 -9.90 0.76 -6.12
CA ASP A 223 -10.93 1.79 -5.92
C ASP A 223 -10.85 2.87 -7.01
N ALA A 224 -11.93 3.04 -7.78
CA ALA A 224 -12.04 4.02 -8.87
C ALA A 224 -11.98 5.48 -8.42
N SER A 225 -12.12 5.78 -7.12
CA SER A 225 -11.92 7.12 -6.55
C SER A 225 -10.45 7.50 -6.36
N ILE A 226 -9.52 6.55 -6.48
CA ILE A 226 -8.08 6.77 -6.36
C ILE A 226 -7.43 6.79 -7.74
N ALA A 227 -6.68 7.87 -8.01
CA ALA A 227 -5.77 7.95 -9.15
C ALA A 227 -4.39 7.42 -8.75
N VAL A 228 -3.80 6.61 -9.62
CA VAL A 228 -2.47 6.00 -9.42
C VAL A 228 -1.56 6.33 -10.60
N PHE A 229 -0.40 6.90 -10.30
CA PHE A 229 0.66 7.20 -11.26
C PHE A 229 1.90 6.39 -10.89
N LYS A 230 2.63 5.87 -11.87
CA LYS A 230 3.73 4.92 -11.67
C LYS A 230 4.87 5.25 -12.65
N GLY A 231 6.12 5.07 -12.21
CA GLY A 231 7.29 5.22 -13.09
C GLY A 231 7.56 6.65 -13.58
N ILE A 232 7.18 7.67 -12.81
CA ILE A 232 7.54 9.09 -13.11
C ILE A 232 9.01 9.30 -12.73
N PRO A 233 9.91 9.72 -13.64
CA PRO A 233 11.29 10.05 -13.27
C PRO A 233 11.36 11.31 -12.43
N TYR A 234 12.11 11.25 -11.33
CA TYR A 234 12.39 12.43 -10.47
C TYR A 234 13.82 12.97 -10.65
N ALA A 235 14.68 12.21 -11.33
CA ALA A 235 16.04 12.59 -11.72
C ALA A 235 16.36 12.07 -13.13
N ALA A 236 17.47 12.51 -13.72
CA ALA A 236 18.01 11.91 -14.94
C ALA A 236 18.62 10.53 -14.67
N PRO A 237 18.72 9.64 -15.68
CA PRO A 237 19.35 8.32 -15.53
C PRO A 237 20.80 8.45 -15.01
N PRO A 238 21.17 7.82 -13.88
CA PRO A 238 22.51 7.89 -13.30
C PRO A 238 23.55 7.00 -14.02
N THR A 239 23.54 7.00 -15.35
CA THR A 239 24.39 6.17 -16.23
C THR A 239 25.63 6.91 -16.71
N GLY A 240 26.65 6.17 -17.16
CA GLY A 240 27.87 6.73 -17.74
C GLY A 240 28.57 7.71 -16.79
N ASP A 241 28.77 8.95 -17.22
CA ASP A 241 29.38 10.00 -16.41
C ASP A 241 28.55 10.43 -15.19
N LEU A 242 27.23 10.17 -15.18
CA LEU A 242 26.36 10.39 -14.03
C LEU A 242 26.41 9.25 -13.00
N ARG A 243 27.08 8.12 -13.31
CA ARG A 243 27.30 7.05 -12.35
C ARG A 243 28.19 7.53 -11.21
N TRP A 244 27.76 7.28 -9.97
CA TRP A 244 28.37 7.79 -8.74
C TRP A 244 28.48 9.33 -8.69
N ARG A 245 27.45 10.02 -9.17
CA ARG A 245 27.24 11.46 -8.94
C ARG A 245 25.91 11.72 -8.21
N PRO A 246 25.76 12.90 -7.56
CA PRO A 246 24.45 13.37 -7.11
C PRO A 246 23.42 13.35 -8.26
N PRO A 247 22.12 13.15 -7.98
CA PRO A 247 21.08 13.16 -9.00
C PRO A 247 21.09 14.43 -9.86
N ALA A 248 21.19 14.25 -11.18
CA ALA A 248 20.98 15.34 -12.12
C ALA A 248 19.48 15.58 -12.33
N ALA A 249 19.11 16.81 -12.72
CA ALA A 249 17.72 17.20 -12.93
C ALA A 249 17.01 16.27 -13.96
N PRO A 250 15.74 15.89 -13.74
CA PRO A 250 15.03 15.00 -14.64
C PRO A 250 14.83 15.62 -16.03
N ILE A 251 14.96 14.78 -17.07
CA ILE A 251 14.90 15.22 -18.46
C ILE A 251 13.43 15.56 -18.83
N PRO A 252 13.12 16.79 -19.28
CA PRO A 252 11.78 17.15 -19.74
C PRO A 252 11.35 16.41 -21.00
N TRP A 253 10.04 16.24 -21.20
CA TRP A 253 9.46 15.63 -22.39
C TRP A 253 8.32 16.46 -22.98
N ASN A 254 8.14 16.32 -24.30
CA ASN A 254 6.99 16.86 -25.01
C ASN A 254 5.80 15.88 -24.98
N GLY A 255 4.58 16.40 -25.05
CA GLY A 255 3.36 15.59 -25.01
C GLY A 255 3.02 15.08 -23.60
N VAL A 256 2.35 13.94 -23.55
CA VAL A 256 1.87 13.27 -22.32
C VAL A 256 2.63 11.96 -22.15
N ARG A 257 3.22 11.75 -20.97
CA ARG A 257 3.86 10.49 -20.59
C ARG A 257 2.85 9.59 -19.89
N ASP A 258 2.74 8.36 -20.37
CA ASP A 258 1.95 7.32 -19.72
C ASP A 258 2.67 6.87 -18.44
N ALA A 259 1.99 7.00 -17.29
CA ALA A 259 2.47 6.65 -15.96
C ALA A 259 1.62 5.51 -15.37
N ASN A 260 1.28 4.49 -16.17
CA ASN A 260 0.48 3.33 -15.75
C ASN A 260 1.32 2.12 -15.26
N LYS A 261 2.64 2.13 -15.44
CA LYS A 261 3.56 1.03 -15.12
C LYS A 261 4.66 1.48 -14.17
N PHE A 262 5.05 0.59 -13.26
CA PHE A 262 6.21 0.80 -12.41
C PHE A 262 7.50 0.89 -13.24
N GLY A 263 8.41 1.78 -12.83
CA GLY A 263 9.76 1.83 -13.39
C GLY A 263 10.58 0.60 -13.02
N PRO A 264 11.72 0.35 -13.70
CA PRO A 264 12.61 -0.74 -13.36
C PRO A 264 13.20 -0.55 -11.96
N ALA A 265 13.50 -1.66 -11.29
CA ALA A 265 14.23 -1.64 -10.03
C ALA A 265 15.69 -1.21 -10.26
N CYS A 266 16.31 -0.58 -9.27
CA CYS A 266 17.74 -0.29 -9.34
C CYS A 266 18.57 -1.59 -9.31
N PRO A 267 19.76 -1.63 -9.93
CA PRO A 267 20.52 -2.87 -10.05
C PRO A 267 20.96 -3.41 -8.69
N GLN A 268 20.74 -4.70 -8.48
CA GLN A 268 20.91 -5.37 -7.19
C GLN A 268 21.16 -6.89 -7.36
N PRO A 269 22.03 -7.48 -6.53
CA PRO A 269 22.39 -8.90 -6.64
C PRO A 269 21.21 -9.83 -6.34
N GLY A 270 21.16 -10.98 -7.02
CA GLY A 270 20.12 -12.02 -6.89
C GLY A 270 18.79 -11.68 -7.56
N GLY A 271 18.33 -10.43 -7.42
CA GLY A 271 17.13 -9.92 -8.07
C GLY A 271 15.80 -10.30 -7.39
N GLU A 272 15.80 -11.12 -6.35
CA GLU A 272 14.58 -11.49 -5.62
C GLU A 272 13.93 -10.26 -4.96
N MET A 273 14.76 -9.35 -4.44
CA MET A 273 14.33 -8.07 -3.87
C MET A 273 13.84 -7.06 -4.92
N ALA A 274 14.08 -7.29 -6.23
CA ALA A 274 13.48 -6.53 -7.32
C ALA A 274 12.04 -7.00 -7.66
N ARG A 275 11.53 -8.04 -6.98
CA ARG A 275 10.14 -8.53 -7.09
C ARG A 275 9.71 -8.85 -8.53
N GLY A 276 10.63 -9.35 -9.35
CA GLY A 276 10.38 -9.72 -10.75
C GLY A 276 10.34 -8.54 -11.74
N LEU A 277 10.61 -7.31 -11.29
CA LEU A 277 10.79 -6.17 -12.20
C LEU A 277 12.12 -6.27 -12.95
N PRO A 278 12.18 -5.74 -14.19
CA PRO A 278 13.47 -5.54 -14.86
C PRO A 278 14.36 -4.62 -14.04
N GLN A 279 15.67 -4.87 -14.08
CA GLN A 279 16.68 -4.02 -13.45
C GLN A 279 17.31 -3.11 -14.49
N SER A 280 17.56 -1.85 -14.12
CA SER A 280 18.23 -0.85 -14.96
C SER A 280 18.86 0.21 -14.09
N GLU A 281 19.99 0.78 -14.52
CA GLU A 281 20.52 2.00 -13.89
C GLU A 281 19.57 3.20 -14.04
N ASP A 282 18.75 3.24 -15.10
CA ASP A 282 17.63 4.18 -15.26
C ASP A 282 16.44 3.79 -14.36
N CYS A 283 16.66 3.82 -13.04
CA CYS A 283 15.69 3.41 -12.03
C CYS A 283 15.07 4.56 -11.22
N LEU A 284 15.60 5.79 -11.31
CA LEU A 284 15.27 6.93 -10.44
C LEU A 284 13.87 7.50 -10.73
N SER A 285 12.86 6.72 -10.34
CA SER A 285 11.45 6.92 -10.61
C SER A 285 10.60 6.74 -9.35
N LEU A 286 9.43 7.39 -9.37
CA LEU A 286 8.46 7.39 -8.28
C LEU A 286 7.04 7.11 -8.76
N ASN A 287 6.19 6.77 -7.79
CA ASN A 287 4.80 6.38 -7.94
C ASN A 287 3.96 7.16 -6.94
N ILE A 288 2.71 7.48 -7.28
CA ILE A 288 1.81 8.32 -6.51
C ILE A 288 0.42 7.69 -6.46
N TRP A 289 -0.17 7.57 -5.27
CA TRP A 289 -1.59 7.27 -5.05
C TRP A 289 -2.26 8.51 -4.46
N THR A 290 -3.34 8.97 -5.06
CA THR A 290 -4.09 10.14 -4.59
C THR A 290 -5.59 9.99 -4.86
N GLY A 291 -6.41 10.28 -3.85
CA GLY A 291 -7.86 10.46 -4.01
C GLY A 291 -8.26 11.94 -4.09
N ALA A 292 -7.30 12.84 -4.35
CA ALA A 292 -7.52 14.28 -4.41
C ALA A 292 -7.98 14.75 -5.80
N SER A 293 -8.58 15.93 -5.85
CA SER A 293 -8.92 16.62 -7.10
C SER A 293 -7.65 17.07 -7.83
N LEU A 294 -7.28 16.34 -8.88
CA LEU A 294 -6.07 16.60 -9.67
C LEU A 294 -6.08 18.01 -10.29
N GLY A 295 -4.94 18.70 -10.25
CA GLY A 295 -4.82 20.09 -10.70
C GLY A 295 -5.63 21.12 -9.91
N GLY A 296 -6.35 20.71 -8.86
CA GLY A 296 -7.10 21.58 -7.97
C GLY A 296 -6.25 22.19 -6.84
N ASN A 297 -6.87 23.04 -6.04
CA ASN A 297 -6.25 23.67 -4.86
C ASN A 297 -6.31 22.82 -3.58
N GLU A 298 -6.51 21.50 -3.71
CA GLU A 298 -6.58 20.60 -2.57
C GLU A 298 -5.18 20.42 -1.94
N LYS A 299 -5.12 20.29 -0.61
CA LYS A 299 -3.88 20.29 0.18
C LYS A 299 -3.86 19.14 1.20
N ARG A 300 -3.83 17.91 0.68
CA ARG A 300 -3.72 16.69 1.48
C ARG A 300 -2.31 16.51 2.05
N PRO A 301 -2.15 15.98 3.27
CA PRO A 301 -0.84 15.59 3.76
C PRO A 301 -0.20 14.53 2.85
N VAL A 302 1.13 14.56 2.77
CA VAL A 302 1.90 13.69 1.87
C VAL A 302 2.71 12.69 2.70
N TYR A 303 2.66 11.42 2.32
CA TYR A 303 3.51 10.37 2.90
C TYR A 303 4.49 9.88 1.84
N VAL A 304 5.79 10.01 2.11
CA VAL A 304 6.86 9.58 1.20
C VAL A 304 7.57 8.37 1.80
N TRP A 305 7.46 7.22 1.14
CA TRP A 305 7.97 5.94 1.61
C TRP A 305 9.32 5.57 1.00
N ILE A 306 10.28 5.28 1.88
CA ILE A 306 11.63 4.80 1.57
C ILE A 306 11.69 3.30 1.96
N TYR A 307 11.98 2.43 1.00
CA TYR A 307 11.97 0.98 1.23
C TYR A 307 13.25 0.45 1.89
N GLY A 308 13.12 -0.71 2.54
CA GLY A 308 14.20 -1.44 3.23
C GLY A 308 15.16 -2.19 2.31
N GLY A 309 15.65 -3.36 2.75
CA GLY A 309 16.55 -4.20 1.94
C GLY A 309 18.05 -4.01 2.20
N GLY A 310 18.41 -3.48 3.38
CA GLY A 310 19.80 -3.40 3.85
C GLY A 310 20.72 -2.51 3.00
N PHE A 311 20.17 -1.53 2.29
CA PHE A 311 20.87 -0.72 1.27
C PHE A 311 21.47 -1.52 0.10
N ILE A 312 21.19 -2.83 -0.03
CA ILE A 312 21.72 -3.71 -1.08
C ILE A 312 20.67 -3.98 -2.19
N GLY A 313 19.38 -3.91 -1.87
CA GLY A 313 18.29 -4.19 -2.82
C GLY A 313 16.93 -3.68 -2.32
N GLY A 314 15.88 -3.99 -3.08
CA GLY A 314 14.51 -3.56 -2.85
C GLY A 314 13.95 -2.73 -4.01
N THR A 315 12.68 -2.34 -3.90
CA THR A 315 12.01 -1.41 -4.83
C THR A 315 10.77 -0.79 -4.19
N GLY A 316 10.52 0.49 -4.46
CA GLY A 316 9.29 1.19 -4.08
C GLY A 316 8.02 0.68 -4.77
N ALA A 317 8.13 -0.22 -5.74
CA ALA A 317 7.03 -0.88 -6.43
C ALA A 317 6.54 -2.18 -5.75
N SER A 318 7.06 -2.53 -4.57
CA SER A 318 6.63 -3.73 -3.84
C SER A 318 5.15 -3.64 -3.42
N PRO A 319 4.33 -4.70 -3.59
CA PRO A 319 2.89 -4.64 -3.27
C PRO A 319 2.57 -4.35 -1.79
N GLU A 320 3.49 -4.69 -0.89
CA GLU A 320 3.44 -4.35 0.55
C GLU A 320 3.31 -2.83 0.79
N PHE A 321 3.71 -1.99 -0.18
CA PHE A 321 3.71 -0.52 -0.09
C PHE A 321 2.58 0.13 -0.90
N ASP A 322 1.56 -0.63 -1.31
CA ASP A 322 0.42 -0.10 -2.07
C ASP A 322 -0.30 1.00 -1.27
N GLY A 323 -0.25 2.22 -1.80
CA GLY A 323 -0.71 3.42 -1.09
C GLY A 323 -2.22 3.64 -1.06
N GLU A 324 -3.02 2.77 -1.67
CA GLU A 324 -4.43 3.04 -1.96
C GLU A 324 -5.30 3.19 -0.71
N ALA A 325 -5.05 2.38 0.33
CA ALA A 325 -5.82 2.45 1.58
C ALA A 325 -5.51 3.70 2.43
N LEU A 326 -4.26 4.18 2.41
CA LEU A 326 -3.91 5.50 2.98
C LEU A 326 -4.47 6.65 2.11
N ALA A 327 -4.50 6.49 0.78
CA ALA A 327 -5.06 7.49 -0.12
C ALA A 327 -6.58 7.70 0.08
N ARG A 328 -7.34 6.60 0.30
CA ARG A 328 -8.75 6.63 0.73
C ARG A 328 -8.96 7.36 2.05
N GLN A 329 -7.97 7.35 2.95
CA GLN A 329 -7.99 8.11 4.21
C GLN A 329 -7.61 9.59 4.05
N GLY A 330 -7.42 10.11 2.83
CA GLY A 330 -7.11 11.52 2.60
C GLY A 330 -5.61 11.86 2.66
N VAL A 331 -4.74 10.90 2.39
CA VAL A 331 -3.28 11.10 2.22
C VAL A 331 -2.93 11.11 0.72
N VAL A 332 -1.84 11.76 0.33
CA VAL A 332 -1.16 11.48 -0.95
C VAL A 332 0.06 10.63 -0.65
N VAL A 333 0.10 9.39 -1.16
CA VAL A 333 1.21 8.47 -0.92
C VAL A 333 2.17 8.49 -2.09
N VAL A 334 3.47 8.60 -1.80
CA VAL A 334 4.57 8.54 -2.78
C VAL A 334 5.50 7.39 -2.41
N THR A 335 5.79 6.50 -3.34
CA THR A 335 6.87 5.50 -3.23
C THR A 335 7.88 5.73 -4.34
N PHE A 336 9.15 5.40 -4.15
CA PHE A 336 10.18 5.63 -5.17
C PHE A 336 11.31 4.60 -5.10
N ASN A 337 12.16 4.57 -6.13
CA ASN A 337 13.38 3.78 -6.22
C ASN A 337 14.62 4.66 -5.95
N TYR A 338 15.61 4.18 -5.19
CA TYR A 338 16.90 4.83 -4.94
C TYR A 338 18.07 3.86 -5.21
N ARG A 339 19.27 4.36 -5.54
CA ARG A 339 20.43 3.51 -5.84
C ARG A 339 20.88 2.73 -4.61
N VAL A 340 21.13 1.43 -4.82
CA VAL A 340 21.52 0.46 -3.80
C VAL A 340 22.88 -0.17 -4.12
N GLY A 341 23.45 -0.91 -3.16
CA GLY A 341 24.71 -1.61 -3.27
C GLY A 341 25.87 -0.69 -3.66
N VAL A 342 26.76 -1.18 -4.51
CA VAL A 342 27.90 -0.40 -5.01
C VAL A 342 27.47 0.85 -5.78
N LEU A 343 26.31 0.83 -6.47
CA LEU A 343 25.83 1.98 -7.24
C LEU A 343 25.32 3.11 -6.34
N GLY A 344 24.77 2.76 -5.17
CA GLY A 344 24.32 3.71 -4.15
C GLY A 344 25.42 4.22 -3.22
N PHE A 345 26.41 3.37 -2.89
CA PHE A 345 27.28 3.61 -1.72
C PHE A 345 28.78 3.33 -1.94
N LEU A 346 29.28 3.29 -3.18
CA LEU A 346 30.72 3.27 -3.45
C LEU A 346 31.39 4.60 -3.07
N ALA A 347 32.47 4.54 -2.30
CA ALA A 347 33.40 5.66 -2.10
C ALA A 347 34.78 5.27 -2.64
N THR A 348 35.48 6.19 -3.32
CA THR A 348 36.91 6.04 -3.66
C THR A 348 37.57 7.42 -3.56
N PRO A 349 38.90 7.49 -3.40
CA PRO A 349 39.61 8.77 -3.42
C PRO A 349 39.38 9.59 -4.71
N GLU A 350 39.17 8.96 -5.86
CA GLU A 350 38.79 9.66 -7.10
C GLU A 350 37.40 10.31 -6.99
N LEU A 351 36.40 9.56 -6.49
CA LEU A 351 35.03 10.06 -6.32
C LEU A 351 34.96 11.19 -5.29
N THR A 352 35.66 11.04 -4.17
CA THR A 352 35.79 12.09 -3.13
C THR A 352 36.38 13.38 -3.71
N ARG A 353 37.43 13.28 -4.55
CA ARG A 353 38.03 14.45 -5.23
C ARG A 353 37.11 15.03 -6.30
N GLU A 354 36.41 14.21 -7.07
CA GLU A 354 35.48 14.65 -8.13
C GLU A 354 34.25 15.38 -7.57
N SER A 355 33.80 15.02 -6.36
CA SER A 355 32.57 15.52 -5.75
C SER A 355 32.47 17.05 -5.61
N GLY A 356 33.60 17.75 -5.49
CA GLY A 356 33.64 19.17 -5.07
C GLY A 356 33.28 19.41 -3.60
N HIS A 357 32.94 18.36 -2.84
CA HIS A 357 32.52 18.41 -1.44
C HIS A 357 33.47 17.69 -0.47
N ALA A 358 34.55 17.09 -0.98
CA ALA A 358 35.44 16.18 -0.25
C ALA A 358 34.69 15.00 0.41
N ALA A 359 33.63 14.51 -0.27
CA ALA A 359 32.72 13.48 0.21
C ALA A 359 32.36 12.49 -0.91
N SER A 360 32.12 11.21 -0.59
CA SER A 360 31.58 10.21 -1.52
C SER A 360 30.88 9.06 -0.78
N GLY A 361 30.13 8.21 -1.50
CA GLY A 361 29.48 7.02 -0.94
C GLY A 361 28.07 7.18 -0.36
N ASN A 362 27.39 8.31 -0.58
CA ASN A 362 26.00 8.54 -0.12
C ASN A 362 25.01 8.81 -1.28
N TYR A 363 25.23 8.24 -2.46
CA TYR A 363 24.39 8.50 -3.64
C TYR A 363 22.94 8.05 -3.45
N GLY A 364 22.70 6.92 -2.76
CA GLY A 364 21.34 6.49 -2.40
C GLY A 364 20.60 7.49 -1.49
N LEU A 365 21.30 8.13 -0.55
CA LEU A 365 20.69 9.17 0.30
C LEU A 365 20.49 10.50 -0.46
N LEU A 366 21.35 10.79 -1.44
CA LEU A 366 21.15 11.92 -2.36
C LEU A 366 19.96 11.68 -3.31
N ASP A 367 19.69 10.43 -3.69
CA ASP A 367 18.49 10.03 -4.42
C ASP A 367 17.23 10.26 -3.57
N ASP A 368 17.24 9.86 -2.29
CA ASP A 368 16.15 10.15 -1.34
C ASP A 368 15.89 11.66 -1.22
N ILE A 369 16.95 12.47 -1.10
CA ILE A 369 16.86 13.95 -1.05
C ILE A 369 16.27 14.50 -2.36
N ALA A 370 16.70 13.99 -3.52
CA ALA A 370 16.19 14.45 -4.82
C ALA A 370 14.71 14.11 -5.03
N ALA A 371 14.27 12.92 -4.58
CA ALA A 371 12.85 12.55 -4.58
C ALA A 371 12.02 13.48 -3.69
N LEU A 372 12.50 13.83 -2.49
CA LEU A 372 11.84 14.80 -1.61
C LEU A 372 11.81 16.21 -2.21
N GLN A 373 12.88 16.66 -2.86
CA GLN A 373 12.91 17.94 -3.57
C GLN A 373 11.94 17.95 -4.77
N TRP A 374 11.78 16.83 -5.48
CA TRP A 374 10.77 16.68 -6.52
C TRP A 374 9.36 16.77 -5.93
N VAL A 375 9.09 16.12 -4.79
CA VAL A 375 7.81 16.21 -4.07
C VAL A 375 7.50 17.66 -3.70
N GLN A 376 8.47 18.41 -3.15
CA GLN A 376 8.30 19.83 -2.83
C GLN A 376 7.89 20.69 -4.04
N ARG A 377 8.40 20.39 -5.24
CA ARG A 377 8.10 21.14 -6.47
C ARG A 377 6.82 20.71 -7.18
N ASN A 378 6.43 19.44 -7.10
CA ASN A 378 5.41 18.85 -7.99
C ASN A 378 4.15 18.32 -7.30
N ILE A 379 4.19 17.99 -5.99
CA ILE A 379 3.10 17.21 -5.37
C ILE A 379 1.75 17.94 -5.28
N ALA A 380 1.78 19.28 -5.33
CA ALA A 380 0.58 20.11 -5.41
C ALA A 380 -0.28 19.82 -6.65
N ALA A 381 0.32 19.43 -7.79
CA ALA A 381 -0.42 19.04 -8.99
C ALA A 381 -1.28 17.77 -8.78
N PHE A 382 -0.91 16.94 -7.79
CA PHE A 382 -1.61 15.72 -7.38
C PHE A 382 -2.49 15.94 -6.12
N GLY A 383 -2.72 17.20 -5.72
CA GLY A 383 -3.50 17.60 -4.55
C GLY A 383 -2.78 17.45 -3.20
N GLY A 384 -1.46 17.28 -3.20
CA GLY A 384 -0.64 17.18 -2.00
C GLY A 384 -0.14 18.54 -1.48
N ASP A 385 0.00 18.65 -0.16
CA ASP A 385 0.54 19.82 0.52
C ASP A 385 2.06 19.64 0.78
N PRO A 386 2.94 20.34 0.05
CA PRO A 386 4.39 20.22 0.25
C PRO A 386 4.85 20.66 1.65
N ALA A 387 4.06 21.47 2.36
CA ALA A 387 4.34 21.82 3.76
C ALA A 387 3.98 20.72 4.78
N LYS A 388 3.32 19.64 4.34
CA LYS A 388 2.86 18.52 5.20
C LYS A 388 3.43 17.16 4.77
N VAL A 389 4.66 17.16 4.26
CA VAL A 389 5.40 15.92 3.96
C VAL A 389 5.82 15.21 5.25
N THR A 390 5.43 13.94 5.37
CA THR A 390 5.93 12.97 6.35
C THR A 390 6.74 11.93 5.60
N ILE A 391 7.97 11.66 6.03
CA ILE A 391 8.75 10.55 5.49
C ILE A 391 8.54 9.30 6.33
N GLY A 392 8.51 8.13 5.70
CA GLY A 392 8.43 6.85 6.38
C GLY A 392 9.34 5.83 5.73
N GLY A 393 9.76 4.83 6.50
CA GLY A 393 10.51 3.70 5.95
C GLY A 393 10.62 2.56 6.95
N GLN A 394 11.09 1.42 6.45
CA GLN A 394 11.37 0.22 7.24
C GLN A 394 12.80 -0.27 6.99
N SER A 395 13.47 -0.81 8.01
CA SER A 395 14.84 -1.34 7.91
C SER A 395 15.78 -0.28 7.34
N ALA A 396 16.53 -0.56 6.27
CA ALA A 396 17.38 0.43 5.59
C ALA A 396 16.66 1.73 5.19
N GLY A 397 15.38 1.68 4.82
CA GLY A 397 14.59 2.89 4.53
C GLY A 397 14.29 3.70 5.80
N ALA A 398 14.10 3.03 6.94
CA ALA A 398 14.09 3.70 8.24
C ALA A 398 15.49 4.24 8.61
N GLY A 399 16.55 3.54 8.16
CA GLY A 399 17.92 4.05 8.06
C GLY A 399 17.97 5.42 7.40
N SER A 400 17.51 5.52 6.14
CA SER A 400 17.37 6.80 5.43
C SER A 400 16.57 7.83 6.21
N VAL A 401 15.40 7.49 6.78
CA VAL A 401 14.62 8.42 7.62
C VAL A 401 15.46 9.00 8.77
N GLY A 402 16.26 8.17 9.45
CA GLY A 402 17.22 8.61 10.46
C GLY A 402 18.32 9.52 9.91
N PHE A 403 19.03 9.09 8.86
CA PHE A 403 20.12 9.87 8.26
C PHE A 403 19.66 11.21 7.68
N LEU A 404 18.51 11.26 7.00
CA LEU A 404 17.89 12.48 6.50
C LEU A 404 17.48 13.42 7.65
N SER A 405 17.02 12.88 8.77
CA SER A 405 16.72 13.68 9.97
C SER A 405 17.96 14.24 10.65
N MET A 406 19.16 13.75 10.31
CA MET A 406 20.45 14.29 10.76
C MET A 406 21.17 15.11 9.68
N SER A 407 20.69 15.05 8.43
CA SER A 407 21.30 15.73 7.28
C SER A 407 20.83 17.20 7.16
N PRO A 408 21.74 18.17 7.09
CA PRO A 408 21.39 19.56 6.76
C PRO A 408 20.75 19.70 5.36
N LEU A 409 21.07 18.79 4.42
CA LEU A 409 20.58 18.83 3.04
C LEU A 409 19.08 18.49 2.92
N ALA A 410 18.53 17.78 3.90
CA ALA A 410 17.11 17.43 3.95
C ALA A 410 16.26 18.40 4.82
N LYS A 411 16.89 19.44 5.40
CA LYS A 411 16.25 20.39 6.29
C LYS A 411 15.10 21.13 5.59
N GLY A 412 13.89 21.00 6.16
CA GLY A 412 12.69 21.64 5.65
C GLY A 412 11.98 20.88 4.53
N LEU A 413 12.49 19.72 4.07
CA LEU A 413 11.81 18.89 3.06
C LEU A 413 10.66 18.05 3.64
N PHE A 414 10.62 17.87 4.97
CA PHE A 414 9.60 17.12 5.70
C PHE A 414 9.40 17.67 7.12
N ARG A 415 8.24 17.37 7.72
CA ARG A 415 7.86 17.81 9.08
C ARG A 415 7.76 16.68 10.12
N ALA A 416 7.75 15.43 9.66
CA ALA A 416 7.63 14.24 10.50
C ALA A 416 8.33 13.03 9.86
N GLY A 417 8.82 12.10 10.69
CA GLY A 417 9.47 10.85 10.28
C GLY A 417 8.88 9.63 10.99
N ILE A 418 8.71 8.52 10.25
CA ILE A 418 8.30 7.21 10.79
C ILE A 418 9.37 6.18 10.44
N ALA A 419 10.15 5.74 11.43
CA ALA A 419 11.32 4.86 11.27
C ALA A 419 11.04 3.47 11.88
N GLN A 420 10.58 2.55 11.05
CA GLN A 420 10.23 1.18 11.44
C GLN A 420 11.48 0.27 11.45
N SER A 421 11.76 -0.41 12.57
CA SER A 421 12.96 -1.26 12.76
C SER A 421 14.29 -0.51 12.59
N HIS A 422 14.52 0.56 13.38
CA HIS A 422 15.71 1.43 13.25
C HIS A 422 16.31 1.95 14.55
N ALA A 423 15.55 2.65 15.37
CA ALA A 423 16.10 3.53 16.41
C ALA A 423 16.82 2.78 17.55
N ARG A 424 18.13 3.02 17.74
CA ARG A 424 18.98 2.38 18.75
C ARG A 424 19.89 3.37 19.48
N TYR A 425 20.22 3.05 20.73
CA TYR A 425 21.02 3.90 21.61
C TYR A 425 22.53 3.81 21.35
N PRO A 426 23.29 4.91 21.46
CA PRO A 426 24.69 4.90 21.89
C PRO A 426 25.70 4.10 21.03
N ARG A 427 26.41 3.06 21.48
CA ARG A 427 26.47 2.19 22.68
C ARG A 427 25.67 0.87 22.70
N ASP A 428 24.68 0.65 21.86
CA ASP A 428 24.07 -0.67 21.59
C ASP A 428 24.85 -1.35 20.46
N THR A 429 25.61 -2.41 20.74
CA THR A 429 26.50 -3.01 19.73
C THR A 429 25.77 -3.60 18.52
N GLU A 430 24.45 -3.82 18.60
CA GLU A 430 23.64 -4.23 17.44
C GLU A 430 23.56 -3.13 16.36
N LEU A 431 23.62 -1.86 16.76
CA LEU A 431 23.49 -0.70 15.88
C LEU A 431 24.58 -0.68 14.78
N ARG A 432 25.69 -1.37 15.03
CA ARG A 432 26.82 -1.53 14.12
C ARG A 432 26.50 -2.37 12.88
N TYR A 433 25.42 -3.15 12.88
CA TYR A 433 25.00 -3.95 11.71
C TYR A 433 23.53 -3.77 11.29
N LEU A 434 22.69 -3.15 12.13
CA LEU A 434 21.31 -2.77 11.80
C LEU A 434 21.25 -1.56 10.84
N SER A 435 20.04 -1.07 10.52
CA SER A 435 19.80 0.01 9.55
C SER A 435 20.40 1.38 9.91
N VAL A 436 20.79 1.59 11.17
CA VAL A 436 21.58 2.73 11.67
C VAL A 436 23.09 2.61 11.37
N SER A 437 23.55 1.48 10.83
CA SER A 437 24.97 1.25 10.58
C SER A 437 25.52 2.16 9.49
N TRP A 438 26.67 2.77 9.79
CA TRP A 438 27.39 3.69 8.94
C TRP A 438 28.88 3.28 8.82
N ARG A 439 29.66 4.01 8.01
CA ARG A 439 31.11 3.81 7.87
C ARG A 439 31.87 5.15 7.79
N PRO A 440 33.07 5.30 8.40
CA PRO A 440 33.89 6.50 8.18
C PRO A 440 34.32 6.61 6.71
N LEU A 441 34.34 7.82 6.14
CA LEU A 441 34.74 8.05 4.74
C LEU A 441 36.03 7.33 4.34
N LYS A 442 37.12 7.50 5.11
CA LYS A 442 38.41 6.83 4.86
C LYS A 442 38.30 5.30 4.74
N ASN A 443 37.43 4.68 5.55
CA ASN A 443 37.23 3.22 5.53
C ASN A 443 36.35 2.80 4.34
N ALA A 444 35.42 3.65 3.92
CA ALA A 444 34.62 3.46 2.72
C ALA A 444 35.48 3.60 1.45
N GLU A 445 36.35 4.61 1.38
CA GLU A 445 37.32 4.81 0.30
C GLU A 445 38.26 3.62 0.14
N GLN A 446 38.86 3.14 1.23
CA GLN A 446 39.72 1.96 1.21
C GLN A 446 38.97 0.74 0.66
N ALA A 447 37.77 0.46 1.20
CA ALA A 447 36.97 -0.68 0.77
C ALA A 447 36.51 -0.57 -0.69
N GLY A 448 36.21 0.64 -1.18
CA GLY A 448 35.84 0.86 -2.57
C GLY A 448 37.02 0.77 -3.53
N THR A 449 38.22 1.19 -3.12
CA THR A 449 39.46 0.93 -3.84
C THR A 449 39.76 -0.57 -3.91
N ASP A 450 39.67 -1.31 -2.80
CA ASP A 450 39.88 -2.76 -2.77
C ASP A 450 38.85 -3.50 -3.64
N TYR A 451 37.58 -3.09 -3.58
CA TYR A 451 36.52 -3.59 -4.44
C TYR A 451 36.80 -3.34 -5.93
N ALA A 452 37.20 -2.12 -6.29
CA ALA A 452 37.53 -1.76 -7.68
C ALA A 452 38.69 -2.60 -8.21
N MET A 453 39.74 -2.76 -7.41
CA MET A 453 40.90 -3.60 -7.73
C MET A 453 40.50 -5.06 -7.95
N ALA A 454 39.61 -5.62 -7.11
CA ALA A 454 39.10 -6.98 -7.25
C ALA A 454 38.29 -7.19 -8.55
N HIS A 455 37.56 -6.17 -9.02
CA HIS A 455 36.80 -6.22 -10.27
C HIS A 455 37.64 -5.89 -11.52
N GLY A 456 38.94 -5.65 -11.34
CA GLY A 456 39.92 -5.38 -12.40
C GLY A 456 40.01 -3.90 -12.83
N ALA A 457 39.38 -2.98 -12.09
CA ALA A 457 39.46 -1.55 -12.36
C ALA A 457 40.51 -0.86 -11.47
N ARG A 458 41.32 0.00 -12.09
CA ARG A 458 42.37 0.81 -11.43
C ARG A 458 42.11 2.31 -11.55
N THR A 459 41.08 2.73 -12.29
CA THR A 459 40.65 4.13 -12.43
C THR A 459 39.13 4.24 -12.39
N LEU A 460 38.63 5.41 -12.00
CA LEU A 460 37.19 5.72 -12.05
C LEU A 460 36.60 5.60 -13.47
N ALA A 461 37.38 5.92 -14.51
CA ALA A 461 36.96 5.73 -15.90
C ALA A 461 36.71 4.24 -16.23
N GLN A 462 37.58 3.34 -15.76
CA GLN A 462 37.39 1.89 -15.93
C GLN A 462 36.17 1.37 -15.15
N LEU A 463 35.88 1.93 -13.97
CA LEU A 463 34.66 1.62 -13.21
C LEU A 463 33.39 2.11 -13.91
N ARG A 464 33.39 3.33 -14.47
CA ARG A 464 32.24 3.88 -15.23
C ARG A 464 32.01 3.17 -16.57
N ALA A 465 33.07 2.66 -17.20
CA ALA A 465 32.96 1.86 -18.42
C ALA A 465 32.46 0.42 -18.17
N MET A 466 32.41 -0.05 -16.92
CA MET A 466 31.99 -1.41 -16.58
C MET A 466 30.46 -1.56 -16.75
N PRO A 467 29.96 -2.69 -17.31
CA PRO A 467 28.53 -3.02 -17.24
C PRO A 467 28.06 -3.12 -15.79
N TRP A 468 26.82 -2.69 -15.50
CA TRP A 468 26.30 -2.70 -14.13
C TRP A 468 26.14 -4.13 -13.59
N GLU A 469 25.91 -5.10 -14.47
CA GLU A 469 25.80 -6.52 -14.17
C GLU A 469 27.06 -7.02 -13.45
N LYS A 470 28.23 -6.67 -14.00
CA LYS A 470 29.54 -6.99 -13.40
C LYS A 470 29.82 -6.16 -12.15
N LEU A 471 29.22 -4.97 -12.02
CA LEU A 471 29.33 -4.17 -10.79
C LEU A 471 28.44 -4.70 -9.66
N ILE A 472 27.33 -5.38 -9.92
CA ILE A 472 26.49 -5.93 -8.84
C ILE A 472 26.94 -7.32 -8.36
N GLU A 473 27.76 -8.04 -9.13
CA GLU A 473 28.45 -9.25 -8.66
C GLU A 473 29.21 -8.99 -7.35
N GLY A 474 29.01 -9.83 -6.33
CA GLY A 474 29.66 -9.68 -5.02
C GLY A 474 29.30 -8.42 -4.22
N SER A 475 28.44 -7.52 -4.72
CA SER A 475 28.07 -6.26 -4.05
C SER A 475 27.24 -6.44 -2.77
N ASN A 476 26.83 -7.67 -2.46
CA ASN A 476 26.20 -8.07 -1.19
C ASN A 476 27.21 -8.48 -0.10
N GLY A 477 28.51 -8.26 -0.30
CA GLY A 477 29.54 -8.53 0.70
C GLY A 477 29.35 -7.77 2.02
N VAL A 478 30.00 -8.24 3.07
CA VAL A 478 29.91 -7.68 4.43
C VAL A 478 31.25 -7.14 4.93
N ASP A 479 31.18 -6.17 5.83
CA ASP A 479 32.35 -5.54 6.45
C ASP A 479 32.81 -6.33 7.67
N THR A 480 33.71 -7.30 7.42
CA THR A 480 34.25 -8.20 8.45
C THR A 480 35.11 -7.51 9.51
N ALA A 481 35.56 -6.28 9.25
CA ALA A 481 36.34 -5.48 10.20
C ALA A 481 35.49 -4.87 11.34
N VAL A 482 34.15 -4.93 11.25
CA VAL A 482 33.24 -4.37 12.26
C VAL A 482 32.90 -5.42 13.33
N GLU A 483 33.45 -5.25 14.53
CA GLU A 483 33.08 -6.04 15.69
C GLU A 483 31.75 -5.56 16.30
N THR A 484 30.83 -6.50 16.57
CA THR A 484 29.42 -6.28 16.94
C THR A 484 29.03 -7.00 18.24
N GLY A 485 29.92 -7.85 18.77
CA GLY A 485 29.64 -8.83 19.84
C GLY A 485 28.95 -10.11 19.34
N SER A 486 28.55 -10.17 18.07
CA SER A 486 27.75 -11.24 17.48
C SER A 486 28.27 -11.68 16.10
N SER A 487 27.65 -12.70 15.51
CA SER A 487 27.90 -13.08 14.11
C SER A 487 27.33 -12.07 13.10
N GLY A 488 26.53 -11.11 13.55
CA GLY A 488 26.02 -10.02 12.71
C GLY A 488 27.16 -9.15 12.18
N LYS A 489 27.10 -8.76 10.91
CA LYS A 489 28.08 -7.89 10.23
C LYS A 489 27.36 -6.97 9.22
N PRO A 490 27.68 -5.67 9.17
CA PRO A 490 27.00 -4.75 8.25
C PRO A 490 27.36 -5.03 6.78
N PRO A 491 26.48 -4.63 5.84
CA PRO A 491 26.81 -4.49 4.42
C PRO A 491 28.12 -3.73 4.19
N LEU A 492 28.93 -4.17 3.21
CA LEU A 492 30.14 -3.46 2.80
C LEU A 492 29.82 -2.07 2.25
N PHE A 493 28.77 -2.00 1.43
CA PHE A 493 28.20 -0.79 0.85
C PHE A 493 26.98 -0.35 1.68
N ARG A 494 27.13 0.78 2.38
CA ARG A 494 26.16 1.35 3.32
C ARG A 494 26.47 2.85 3.53
N PRO A 495 25.59 3.63 4.19
CA PRO A 495 25.82 5.05 4.45
C PRO A 495 27.17 5.39 5.06
N VAL A 496 27.72 6.53 4.63
CA VAL A 496 29.07 6.99 4.98
C VAL A 496 28.98 8.28 5.79
N VAL A 497 29.67 8.38 6.93
CA VAL A 497 29.91 9.67 7.58
C VAL A 497 30.97 10.39 6.75
N ASP A 498 30.50 11.29 5.89
CA ASP A 498 31.25 11.91 4.80
C ASP A 498 31.53 13.40 5.00
N GLY A 499 30.98 14.01 6.06
CA GLY A 499 31.13 15.44 6.35
C GLY A 499 30.19 16.36 5.56
N TRP A 500 29.37 15.83 4.65
CA TRP A 500 28.48 16.61 3.77
C TRP A 500 27.03 16.14 3.82
N VAL A 501 26.74 14.91 3.37
CA VAL A 501 25.39 14.33 3.41
C VAL A 501 25.09 13.85 4.82
N ILE A 502 26.06 13.20 5.46
CA ILE A 502 26.04 12.83 6.89
C ILE A 502 27.25 13.53 7.53
N PRO A 503 27.05 14.72 8.15
CA PRO A 503 28.18 15.53 8.64
C PRO A 503 28.95 14.93 9.82
N ASP A 504 28.30 14.08 10.62
CA ASP A 504 28.86 13.53 11.85
C ASP A 504 28.15 12.23 12.26
N THR A 505 28.69 11.54 13.26
CA THR A 505 28.04 10.39 13.89
C THR A 505 26.72 10.81 14.55
N TYR A 506 25.80 9.86 14.67
CA TYR A 506 24.49 10.15 15.26
C TYR A 506 24.58 10.51 16.76
N ALA A 507 25.52 9.90 17.49
CA ALA A 507 25.82 10.22 18.88
C ALA A 507 26.30 11.67 19.04
N ASN A 508 27.20 12.13 18.16
CA ASN A 508 27.67 13.51 18.12
C ASN A 508 26.56 14.48 17.70
N THR A 509 25.70 14.08 16.75
CA THR A 509 24.56 14.88 16.29
C THR A 509 23.59 15.18 17.44
N TYR A 510 23.23 14.18 18.25
CA TYR A 510 22.37 14.39 19.43
C TYR A 510 23.07 15.18 20.53
N ALA A 511 24.36 14.94 20.77
CA ALA A 511 25.15 15.72 21.75
C ALA A 511 25.24 17.21 21.36
N LYS A 512 25.38 17.51 20.06
CA LYS A 512 25.40 18.87 19.49
C LYS A 512 24.01 19.46 19.27
N ARG A 513 22.95 18.65 19.35
CA ARG A 513 21.54 19.00 19.10
C ARG A 513 21.31 19.57 17.69
N THR A 514 21.98 19.01 16.69
CA THR A 514 21.96 19.48 15.30
C THR A 514 21.00 18.72 14.39
N GLN A 515 20.25 17.75 14.92
CA GLN A 515 19.18 17.07 14.17
C GLN A 515 18.09 18.04 13.70
N ASN A 516 17.43 17.70 12.59
CA ASN A 516 16.24 18.40 12.11
C ASN A 516 15.08 18.21 13.10
N LYS A 517 14.38 19.30 13.42
CA LYS A 517 13.27 19.31 14.37
C LYS A 517 11.97 18.79 13.74
N VAL A 518 11.57 17.57 14.06
CA VAL A 518 10.46 16.87 13.41
C VAL A 518 9.73 15.95 14.40
N THR A 519 8.42 15.78 14.23
CA THR A 519 7.70 14.71 14.94
C THR A 519 8.33 13.37 14.52
N PHE A 520 8.71 12.51 15.47
CA PHE A 520 9.39 11.26 15.13
C PHE A 520 8.71 10.05 15.77
N VAL A 521 8.45 9.03 14.97
CA VAL A 521 7.90 7.75 15.42
C VAL A 521 8.92 6.67 15.14
N ALA A 522 9.26 5.86 16.15
CA ALA A 522 10.20 4.76 15.98
C ALA A 522 9.72 3.50 16.70
N GLY A 523 9.96 2.34 16.12
CA GLY A 523 9.60 1.08 16.75
C GLY A 523 10.40 -0.09 16.24
N ASN A 524 10.15 -1.24 16.84
CA ASN A 524 10.73 -2.52 16.46
C ASN A 524 9.65 -3.58 16.61
N ASN A 525 9.85 -4.71 15.95
CA ASN A 525 8.97 -5.84 16.05
C ASN A 525 9.41 -6.78 17.20
N ARG A 526 8.52 -7.67 17.63
CA ARG A 526 8.80 -8.66 18.67
C ARG A 526 9.83 -9.71 18.23
N ASP A 527 9.90 -9.99 16.93
CA ASP A 527 10.67 -11.11 16.39
C ASP A 527 11.68 -10.69 15.30
N GLU A 528 12.23 -9.47 15.43
CA GLU A 528 13.24 -8.84 14.56
C GLU A 528 14.42 -9.74 14.18
N THR A 529 14.92 -10.54 15.12
CA THR A 529 16.06 -11.46 14.91
C THR A 529 15.72 -12.67 14.05
N GLY A 530 14.48 -12.78 13.55
CA GLY A 530 13.92 -14.03 13.04
C GLY A 530 13.57 -14.95 14.22
N ALA A 531 12.99 -14.39 15.28
CA ALA A 531 12.59 -15.18 16.44
C ALA A 531 11.38 -16.06 16.10
N VAL A 532 11.38 -17.27 16.65
CA VAL A 532 10.45 -18.32 16.25
C VAL A 532 9.78 -18.96 17.47
N PRO A 533 8.54 -19.48 17.34
CA PRO A 533 7.94 -20.36 18.32
C PRO A 533 8.75 -21.65 18.56
N GLU A 534 8.50 -22.29 19.71
CA GLU A 534 9.26 -23.45 20.21
C GLU A 534 9.41 -24.59 19.19
N THR A 535 8.31 -24.98 18.55
CA THR A 535 8.24 -26.03 17.53
C THR A 535 9.07 -25.74 16.28
N ALA A 536 9.30 -24.46 15.97
CA ALA A 536 10.09 -24.04 14.82
C ALA A 536 11.60 -24.03 15.11
N PHE A 537 12.04 -23.97 16.38
CA PHE A 537 13.46 -24.08 16.70
C PHE A 537 14.05 -25.44 16.36
N ASP A 538 13.30 -26.53 16.49
CA ASP A 538 13.76 -27.87 16.10
C ASP A 538 13.98 -27.95 14.59
N ALA A 539 13.03 -27.42 13.81
CA ALA A 539 13.16 -27.30 12.36
C ALA A 539 14.33 -26.38 11.94
N LEU A 540 14.56 -25.27 12.65
CA LEU A 540 15.68 -24.36 12.38
C LEU A 540 17.04 -24.95 12.80
N ARG A 541 17.13 -25.68 13.91
CA ARG A 541 18.33 -26.42 14.32
C ARG A 541 18.72 -27.48 13.28
N ALA A 542 17.74 -28.07 12.60
CA ALA A 542 17.96 -29.03 11.52
C ALA A 542 18.32 -28.40 10.16
N ARG A 543 18.20 -27.08 9.97
CA ARG A 543 18.58 -26.41 8.70
C ARG A 543 20.11 -26.28 8.61
N THR A 544 20.69 -26.87 7.57
CA THR A 544 22.13 -26.86 7.29
C THR A 544 22.61 -25.66 6.47
N THR A 545 21.69 -24.87 5.90
CA THR A 545 22.02 -23.68 5.10
C THR A 545 22.45 -22.52 6.01
N PRO A 546 23.63 -21.92 5.81
CA PRO A 546 24.01 -20.70 6.53
C PRO A 546 23.00 -19.57 6.26
N PRO A 547 22.70 -18.71 7.25
CA PRO A 547 21.94 -17.49 7.00
C PRO A 547 22.71 -16.58 6.02
N ARG A 548 22.01 -15.62 5.39
CA ARG A 548 22.63 -14.60 4.54
C ARG A 548 23.83 -13.97 5.26
N ALA A 549 24.94 -13.79 4.55
CA ALA A 549 26.18 -13.24 5.11
C ALA A 549 25.91 -11.99 5.95
N GLY A 550 26.43 -11.97 7.18
CA GLY A 550 26.26 -10.88 8.14
C GLY A 550 24.94 -10.87 8.94
N MET A 551 24.05 -11.85 8.78
CA MET A 551 22.90 -12.01 9.67
C MET A 551 23.27 -12.80 10.95
N PRO A 552 22.66 -12.48 12.11
CA PRO A 552 22.80 -13.30 13.31
C PRO A 552 22.27 -14.73 13.10
N GLN A 553 22.85 -15.72 13.79
CA GLN A 553 22.33 -17.09 13.77
C GLN A 553 21.01 -17.18 14.54
N THR A 554 20.02 -17.89 13.95
CA THR A 554 18.71 -18.18 14.55
C THR A 554 18.66 -19.49 15.33
N SER A 555 19.64 -20.38 15.11
CA SER A 555 19.90 -21.58 15.89
C SER A 555 20.94 -21.28 16.97
N VAL A 556 20.64 -21.63 18.23
CA VAL A 556 21.50 -21.33 19.39
C VAL A 556 21.56 -22.56 20.29
N THR A 557 22.74 -23.17 20.45
CA THR A 557 22.96 -24.22 21.46
C THR A 557 23.19 -23.58 22.83
N LEU A 558 23.04 -24.34 23.92
CA LEU A 558 23.37 -23.87 25.28
C LEU A 558 24.85 -23.49 25.39
N ALA A 559 25.73 -24.25 24.74
CA ALA A 559 27.17 -23.98 24.72
C ALA A 559 27.47 -22.66 24.02
N ASP A 560 26.89 -22.44 22.83
CA ASP A 560 27.05 -21.20 22.06
C ASP A 560 26.44 -20.00 22.78
N TYR A 561 25.30 -20.17 23.45
CA TYR A 561 24.66 -19.14 24.25
C TYR A 561 25.55 -18.66 25.39
N VAL A 562 26.11 -19.59 26.18
CA VAL A 562 27.02 -19.27 27.28
C VAL A 562 28.34 -18.68 26.76
N ALA A 563 28.86 -19.17 25.63
CA ALA A 563 30.06 -18.62 25.00
C ALA A 563 29.83 -17.21 24.44
N ALA A 564 28.70 -16.98 23.77
CA ALA A 564 28.29 -15.67 23.26
C ALA A 564 28.04 -14.68 24.39
N ALA A 565 27.40 -15.11 25.49
CA ALA A 565 27.21 -14.29 26.68
C ALA A 565 28.55 -13.83 27.28
N LYS A 566 29.52 -14.74 27.44
CA LYS A 566 30.88 -14.42 27.90
C LYS A 566 31.60 -13.46 26.96
N ARG A 567 31.55 -13.72 25.65
CA ARG A 567 32.18 -12.87 24.62
C ARG A 567 31.58 -11.47 24.56
N ARG A 568 30.24 -11.35 24.62
CA ARG A 568 29.51 -10.10 24.45
C ARG A 568 29.51 -9.24 25.71
N PHE A 569 29.23 -9.84 26.87
CA PHE A 569 29.00 -9.10 28.11
C PHE A 569 30.22 -9.08 29.04
N GLY A 570 31.24 -9.91 28.78
CA GLY A 570 32.50 -9.92 29.53
C GLY A 570 32.26 -10.07 31.04
N PRO A 571 32.72 -9.11 31.89
CA PRO A 571 32.47 -9.13 33.33
C PRO A 571 30.98 -9.18 33.74
N LEU A 572 30.06 -8.75 32.86
CA LEU A 572 28.61 -8.76 33.11
C LEU A 572 27.94 -10.09 32.71
N ALA A 573 28.67 -11.05 32.16
CA ALA A 573 28.08 -12.30 31.65
C ALA A 573 27.39 -13.15 32.74
N ALA A 574 27.85 -13.09 33.99
CA ALA A 574 27.18 -13.78 35.10
C ALA A 574 25.82 -13.13 35.45
N ASP A 575 25.76 -11.79 35.47
CA ASP A 575 24.51 -11.05 35.67
C ASP A 575 23.53 -11.30 34.51
N TYR A 576 24.03 -11.36 33.28
CA TYR A 576 23.24 -11.71 32.09
C TYR A 576 22.61 -13.10 32.22
N LEU A 577 23.41 -14.14 32.46
CA LEU A 577 22.93 -15.52 32.57
C LEU A 577 22.02 -15.75 33.78
N LYS A 578 22.07 -14.87 34.80
CA LYS A 578 21.11 -14.85 35.91
C LYS A 578 19.76 -14.24 35.52
N LEU A 579 19.76 -13.22 34.65
CA LEU A 579 18.54 -12.55 34.18
C LEU A 579 17.86 -13.29 33.02
N TYR A 580 18.62 -14.10 32.28
CA TYR A 580 18.16 -14.91 31.14
C TYR A 580 18.67 -16.36 31.29
N PRO A 581 18.18 -17.12 32.29
CA PRO A 581 18.73 -18.43 32.63
C PRO A 581 18.28 -19.53 31.67
N ALA A 582 19.23 -20.36 31.23
CA ALA A 582 19.00 -21.51 30.35
C ALA A 582 19.75 -22.77 30.82
N ARG A 583 19.10 -23.92 30.71
CA ARG A 583 19.60 -25.24 31.14
C ARG A 583 19.74 -26.25 30.00
N ASN A 584 19.22 -25.91 28.82
CA ASN A 584 19.27 -26.70 27.59
C ASN A 584 19.21 -25.75 26.37
N ASP A 585 19.41 -26.29 25.16
CA ASP A 585 19.40 -25.51 23.91
C ASP A 585 18.10 -24.75 23.64
N GLN A 586 16.96 -25.35 23.98
CA GLN A 586 15.63 -24.75 23.76
C GLN A 586 15.45 -23.52 24.66
N GLU A 587 15.76 -23.65 25.95
CA GLU A 587 15.79 -22.52 26.89
C GLU A 587 16.79 -21.47 26.44
N ALA A 588 17.96 -21.87 25.93
CA ALA A 588 18.99 -20.94 25.46
C ALA A 588 18.51 -20.10 24.27
N ALA A 589 17.84 -20.72 23.30
CA ALA A 589 17.27 -20.03 22.14
C ALA A 589 16.11 -19.08 22.53
N LEU A 590 15.22 -19.52 23.42
CA LEU A 590 14.14 -18.70 23.98
C LEU A 590 14.69 -17.49 24.74
N GLN A 591 15.69 -17.69 25.61
CA GLN A 591 16.31 -16.64 26.41
C GLN A 591 17.15 -15.67 25.58
N ASN A 592 17.79 -16.13 24.50
CA ASN A 592 18.45 -15.26 23.54
C ASN A 592 17.46 -14.29 22.88
N ASN A 593 16.29 -14.79 22.47
CA ASN A 593 15.25 -13.94 21.89
C ASN A 593 14.57 -13.02 22.93
N ALA A 594 14.38 -13.47 24.18
CA ALA A 594 13.93 -12.62 25.27
C ALA A 594 14.92 -11.46 25.51
N ALA A 595 16.22 -11.75 25.57
CA ALA A 595 17.27 -10.74 25.67
C ALA A 595 17.28 -9.78 24.47
N ALA A 596 17.08 -10.28 23.24
CA ALA A 596 17.01 -9.42 22.05
C ALA A 596 15.80 -8.47 22.07
N ARG A 597 14.62 -8.96 22.50
CA ARG A 597 13.40 -8.15 22.70
C ARG A 597 13.57 -7.07 23.76
N ASP A 598 14.19 -7.42 24.89
CA ASP A 598 14.47 -6.47 25.97
C ASP A 598 15.56 -5.46 25.56
N ASN A 599 16.64 -5.88 24.88
CA ASN A 599 17.63 -4.99 24.27
C ASN A 599 16.97 -3.99 23.31
N SER A 600 16.11 -4.49 22.42
CA SER A 600 15.40 -3.70 21.41
C SER A 600 14.61 -2.54 22.04
N ARG A 601 13.72 -2.87 22.99
CA ARG A 601 12.85 -1.88 23.65
C ARG A 601 13.63 -0.91 24.55
N VAL A 602 14.63 -1.39 25.31
CA VAL A 602 15.46 -0.53 26.17
C VAL A 602 16.34 0.40 25.33
N SER A 603 16.95 -0.09 24.25
CA SER A 603 17.79 0.68 23.33
C SER A 603 16.99 1.79 22.64
N THR A 604 15.80 1.49 22.10
CA THR A 604 14.93 2.52 21.50
C THR A 604 14.44 3.53 22.54
N TRP A 605 14.12 3.10 23.77
CA TRP A 605 13.73 4.04 24.82
C TRP A 605 14.86 4.98 25.23
N LEU A 606 16.11 4.49 25.36
CA LEU A 606 17.26 5.34 25.65
C LEU A 606 17.63 6.27 24.48
N TRP A 607 17.44 5.81 23.24
CA TRP A 607 17.56 6.67 22.05
C TRP A 607 16.57 7.85 22.11
N GLY A 608 15.32 7.61 22.51
CA GLY A 608 14.31 8.66 22.66
C GLY A 608 14.70 9.72 23.70
N THR A 609 15.44 9.33 24.74
CA THR A 609 15.99 10.25 25.75
C THR A 609 17.03 11.21 25.15
N LEU A 610 17.78 10.78 24.13
CA LEU A 610 18.74 11.63 23.43
C LEU A 610 18.05 12.54 22.40
N TRP A 611 17.08 12.01 21.65
CA TRP A 611 16.33 12.78 20.65
C TRP A 611 15.65 14.00 21.27
N THR A 612 14.90 13.77 22.36
CA THR A 612 14.10 14.79 23.06
C THR A 612 14.92 15.87 23.78
N GLN A 613 16.25 15.71 23.90
CA GLN A 613 17.13 16.78 24.44
C GLN A 613 17.41 17.91 23.45
N GLY A 614 17.18 17.70 22.15
CA GLY A 614 17.38 18.70 21.09
C GLY A 614 16.10 19.19 20.41
N ASP A 615 14.98 18.51 20.63
CA ASP A 615 13.74 18.72 19.89
C ASP A 615 12.52 18.80 20.80
N ASP A 616 11.69 19.83 20.58
CA ASP A 616 10.41 20.06 21.26
C ASP A 616 9.24 19.35 20.55
N LYS A 617 9.48 18.72 19.39
CA LYS A 617 8.46 17.93 18.70
C LYS A 617 8.15 16.61 19.41
N PRO A 618 6.91 16.11 19.32
CA PRO A 618 6.54 14.82 19.90
C PRO A 618 7.37 13.67 19.34
N VAL A 619 7.83 12.80 20.23
CA VAL A 619 8.33 11.48 19.90
C VAL A 619 7.29 10.44 20.33
N TYR A 620 7.12 9.39 19.54
CA TYR A 620 6.30 8.22 19.87
C TYR A 620 7.11 6.95 19.64
N SER A 621 6.94 5.95 20.51
CA SER A 621 7.58 4.65 20.34
C SER A 621 6.57 3.50 20.32
N TYR A 622 6.79 2.51 19.47
CA TYR A 622 5.97 1.28 19.40
C TYR A 622 6.77 -0.01 19.43
N PHE A 623 6.06 -1.10 19.76
CA PHE A 623 6.53 -2.48 19.73
C PHE A 623 5.47 -3.34 19.04
N TRP A 624 5.78 -3.83 17.84
CA TRP A 624 4.83 -4.62 17.04
C TRP A 624 4.86 -6.10 17.45
N THR A 625 3.71 -6.64 17.87
CA THR A 625 3.64 -7.98 18.48
C THR A 625 2.93 -9.05 17.66
N HIS A 626 2.20 -8.66 16.61
CA HIS A 626 1.35 -9.57 15.84
C HIS A 626 2.05 -10.29 14.69
N ALA A 627 1.69 -11.57 14.50
CA ALA A 627 2.26 -12.45 13.49
C ALA A 627 1.36 -12.55 12.24
N PRO A 628 1.87 -12.31 11.01
CA PRO A 628 1.05 -12.44 9.81
C PRO A 628 0.67 -13.90 9.49
N PRO A 629 -0.58 -14.18 9.10
CA PRO A 629 -1.05 -15.52 8.79
C PRO A 629 -0.35 -16.12 7.55
N GLY A 630 -0.42 -17.45 7.48
CA GLY A 630 0.19 -18.27 6.43
C GLY A 630 1.05 -19.39 7.01
N PRO A 631 1.67 -20.22 6.16
CA PRO A 631 2.45 -21.40 6.60
C PRO A 631 3.61 -21.06 7.56
N ASP A 632 4.16 -19.85 7.45
CA ASP A 632 5.26 -19.35 8.28
C ASP A 632 4.80 -18.66 9.58
N HIS A 633 3.49 -18.51 9.85
CA HIS A 633 2.97 -17.78 11.03
C HIS A 633 3.59 -18.30 12.34
N ASP A 634 3.39 -19.59 12.60
CA ASP A 634 3.94 -20.31 13.76
C ASP A 634 5.45 -20.57 13.66
N MET A 635 6.11 -20.09 12.59
CA MET A 635 7.56 -20.18 12.43
C MET A 635 8.27 -18.85 12.54
N ARG A 636 7.60 -17.70 12.39
CA ARG A 636 8.28 -16.40 12.26
C ARG A 636 7.75 -15.30 13.17
N GLY A 637 6.57 -15.49 13.78
CA GLY A 637 5.99 -14.49 14.68
C GLY A 637 5.86 -13.11 14.03
N ALA A 638 6.05 -12.06 14.81
CA ALA A 638 6.12 -10.68 14.33
C ALA A 638 7.52 -10.37 13.77
N PHE A 639 7.89 -11.00 12.66
CA PHE A 639 9.22 -10.91 12.07
C PHE A 639 9.55 -9.50 11.53
N HIS A 640 10.83 -9.23 11.26
CA HIS A 640 11.32 -7.99 10.63
C HIS A 640 10.55 -7.62 9.34
N GLY A 641 9.80 -6.51 9.36
CA GLY A 641 8.99 -6.03 8.22
C GLY A 641 7.57 -6.59 8.13
N SER A 642 7.14 -7.45 9.07
CA SER A 642 5.78 -8.01 9.13
C SER A 642 4.69 -6.95 9.36
N GLU A 643 5.03 -5.79 9.88
CA GLU A 643 4.12 -4.71 10.25
C GLU A 643 3.74 -3.82 9.05
N ILE A 644 4.51 -3.86 7.95
CA ILE A 644 4.33 -2.94 6.80
C ILE A 644 2.93 -3.08 6.15
N PRO A 645 2.40 -4.29 5.87
CA PRO A 645 1.09 -4.43 5.26
C PRO A 645 -0.05 -3.91 6.14
N TYR A 646 0.12 -3.91 7.46
CA TYR A 646 -0.84 -3.39 8.43
C TYR A 646 -0.76 -1.86 8.54
N ALA A 647 0.45 -1.30 8.52
CA ALA A 647 0.67 0.15 8.50
C ALA A 647 0.08 0.83 7.25
N PHE A 648 0.29 0.23 6.08
CA PHE A 648 -0.30 0.69 4.81
C PHE A 648 -1.77 0.31 4.66
N ASN A 649 -2.26 -0.70 5.40
CA ASN A 649 -3.51 -1.42 5.13
C ASN A 649 -3.58 -1.92 3.67
N SER A 650 -2.47 -2.51 3.22
CA SER A 650 -2.25 -3.04 1.87
C SER A 650 -2.43 -4.57 1.81
N LEU A 651 -3.17 -5.16 2.76
CA LEU A 651 -3.36 -6.61 2.86
C LEU A 651 -3.84 -7.23 1.54
N ASP A 652 -4.82 -6.61 0.86
CA ASP A 652 -5.36 -7.09 -0.42
C ASP A 652 -4.39 -6.99 -1.61
N ALA A 653 -3.22 -6.36 -1.44
CA ALA A 653 -2.14 -6.34 -2.42
C ALA A 653 -1.08 -7.44 -2.16
N VAL A 654 -1.17 -8.18 -1.05
CA VAL A 654 -0.19 -9.19 -0.63
C VAL A 654 -0.89 -10.55 -0.54
N ASP A 655 -0.41 -11.53 -1.30
CA ASP A 655 -0.97 -12.89 -1.33
C ASP A 655 -0.66 -13.66 -0.03
N ARG A 656 -1.63 -13.63 0.90
CA ARG A 656 -1.65 -14.35 2.18
C ARG A 656 -3.09 -14.66 2.61
N PRO A 657 -3.32 -15.68 3.45
CA PRO A 657 -4.64 -16.00 3.99
C PRO A 657 -5.03 -15.05 5.13
N TRP A 658 -5.21 -13.77 4.82
CA TRP A 658 -5.57 -12.73 5.79
C TRP A 658 -6.93 -12.98 6.45
N THR A 659 -6.97 -12.90 7.79
CA THR A 659 -8.19 -13.12 8.58
C THR A 659 -8.98 -11.82 8.80
N GLU A 660 -10.17 -11.91 9.39
CA GLU A 660 -10.91 -10.72 9.85
C GLU A 660 -10.18 -9.99 10.98
N ALA A 661 -9.41 -10.70 11.82
CA ALA A 661 -8.59 -10.11 12.88
C ALA A 661 -7.47 -9.25 12.28
N ASP A 662 -6.78 -9.74 11.24
CA ASP A 662 -5.75 -8.99 10.51
C ASP A 662 -6.29 -7.68 9.91
N ARG A 663 -7.53 -7.69 9.42
CA ARG A 663 -8.18 -6.51 8.85
C ARG A 663 -8.55 -5.49 9.93
N LYS A 664 -8.88 -5.92 11.16
CA LYS A 664 -9.13 -5.05 12.33
C LYS A 664 -7.83 -4.40 12.84
N ILE A 665 -6.89 -5.22 13.30
CA ILE A 665 -5.49 -5.21 12.84
C ILE A 665 -4.96 -3.93 12.16
N ALA A 666 -4.91 -4.05 10.83
CA ALA A 666 -4.48 -3.05 9.87
C ALA A 666 -5.34 -1.79 9.89
N THR A 667 -6.65 -1.88 10.18
CA THR A 667 -7.50 -0.68 10.29
C THR A 667 -7.06 0.22 11.46
N ILE A 668 -6.74 -0.36 12.62
CA ILE A 668 -6.27 0.37 13.80
C ILE A 668 -4.86 0.93 13.53
N MET A 669 -3.93 0.07 13.06
CA MET A 669 -2.55 0.47 12.81
C MET A 669 -2.43 1.56 11.73
N SER A 670 -3.10 1.38 10.59
CA SER A 670 -3.13 2.38 9.53
C SER A 670 -3.84 3.67 9.96
N GLY A 671 -4.82 3.60 10.86
CA GLY A 671 -5.43 4.77 11.49
C GLY A 671 -4.41 5.63 12.25
N TYR A 672 -3.54 5.02 13.07
CA TYR A 672 -2.44 5.74 13.73
C TYR A 672 -1.49 6.38 12.72
N TRP A 673 -1.05 5.63 11.69
CA TRP A 673 -0.15 6.15 10.65
C TRP A 673 -0.78 7.34 9.92
N ALA A 674 -2.05 7.22 9.49
CA ALA A 674 -2.78 8.29 8.83
C ALA A 674 -2.89 9.55 9.72
N ASN A 675 -3.13 9.39 11.03
CA ASN A 675 -3.19 10.51 11.97
C ASN A 675 -1.82 11.19 12.16
N ILE A 676 -0.72 10.42 12.28
CA ILE A 676 0.65 10.96 12.30
C ILE A 676 0.91 11.77 11.01
N ILE A 677 0.59 11.19 9.85
CA ILE A 677 0.77 11.81 8.53
C ILE A 677 -0.07 13.10 8.38
N LYS A 678 -1.28 13.14 8.94
CA LYS A 678 -2.17 14.33 8.91
C LYS A 678 -1.81 15.41 9.92
N HIS A 679 -1.48 15.02 11.14
CA HIS A 679 -1.51 15.89 12.32
C HIS A 679 -0.20 15.93 13.11
N GLY A 680 0.69 14.93 12.96
CA GLY A 680 1.87 14.75 13.82
C GLY A 680 1.53 14.21 15.22
N ASP A 681 0.34 13.61 15.36
CA ASP A 681 -0.17 12.97 16.57
C ASP A 681 -0.93 11.70 16.13
N PRO A 682 -0.66 10.52 16.71
CA PRO A 682 -1.34 9.28 16.33
C PRO A 682 -2.82 9.22 16.75
N ASN A 683 -3.22 9.99 17.77
CA ASN A 683 -4.49 9.79 18.45
C ASN A 683 -5.72 10.26 17.65
N GLY A 684 -6.86 9.59 17.85
CA GLY A 684 -8.13 9.89 17.18
C GLY A 684 -9.31 9.19 17.85
N ALA A 685 -10.54 9.61 17.57
CA ALA A 685 -11.74 9.27 18.35
C ALA A 685 -12.06 7.77 18.51
N ASN A 686 -11.57 6.91 17.61
CA ASN A 686 -11.83 5.46 17.60
C ASN A 686 -10.55 4.62 17.76
N LEU A 687 -9.47 5.20 18.30
CA LEU A 687 -8.19 4.53 18.53
C LEU A 687 -7.86 4.54 20.04
N PRO A 688 -7.28 3.46 20.60
CA PRO A 688 -6.68 3.50 21.93
C PRO A 688 -5.63 4.62 22.05
N GLU A 689 -5.49 5.19 23.24
CA GLU A 689 -4.54 6.29 23.46
C GLU A 689 -3.09 5.80 23.32
N TRP A 690 -2.37 6.36 22.35
CA TRP A 690 -0.93 6.21 22.21
C TRP A 690 -0.25 7.41 22.90
N PRO A 691 0.31 7.23 24.11
CA PRO A 691 0.93 8.32 24.84
C PRO A 691 2.23 8.77 24.17
N ARG A 692 2.54 10.06 24.31
CA ARG A 692 3.85 10.61 23.95
C ARG A 692 4.97 9.92 24.74
N TYR A 693 6.13 9.81 24.11
CA TYR A 693 7.36 9.36 24.74
C TYR A 693 7.68 10.21 25.97
N ASP A 694 8.10 9.55 27.04
CA ASP A 694 8.51 10.19 28.30
C ASP A 694 9.83 9.54 28.79
N PRO A 695 10.92 10.30 28.96
CA PRO A 695 12.20 9.76 29.44
C PRO A 695 12.17 9.35 30.93
N ALA A 696 11.15 9.74 31.69
CA ALA A 696 10.94 9.29 33.08
C ALA A 696 10.15 7.96 33.17
N LEU A 697 9.35 7.62 32.14
CA LEU A 697 8.51 6.43 32.12
C LEU A 697 9.05 5.40 31.09
N PRO A 698 9.66 4.29 31.54
CA PRO A 698 10.23 3.27 30.65
C PRO A 698 9.13 2.37 30.04
N ARG A 699 8.33 2.95 29.14
CA ARG A 699 7.20 2.33 28.43
C ARG A 699 7.31 2.48 26.91
N VAL A 700 6.58 1.62 26.19
CA VAL A 700 6.42 1.62 24.73
C VAL A 700 4.97 1.25 24.40
N MET A 701 4.42 1.74 23.28
CA MET A 701 3.08 1.33 22.82
C MET A 701 3.15 -0.06 22.18
N GLU A 702 2.44 -1.03 22.72
CA GLU A 702 2.18 -2.28 22.01
C GLU A 702 1.20 -2.03 20.86
N LEU A 703 1.48 -2.61 19.69
CA LEU A 703 0.61 -2.62 18.53
C LEU A 703 0.53 -4.03 17.97
N GLY A 704 -0.67 -4.54 17.71
CA GLY A 704 -0.87 -5.84 17.08
C GLY A 704 -1.77 -6.75 17.89
N ASP A 705 -1.19 -7.63 18.71
CA ASP A 705 -1.96 -8.57 19.56
C ASP A 705 -2.76 -7.83 20.65
N ASP A 706 -2.26 -6.66 21.09
CA ASP A 706 -2.96 -5.67 21.93
C ASP A 706 -2.59 -4.24 21.47
N PHE A 707 -3.24 -3.23 22.03
CA PHE A 707 -3.07 -1.82 21.72
C PHE A 707 -3.02 -0.96 22.99
N GLY A 708 -1.89 -0.97 23.69
CA GLY A 708 -1.71 -0.19 24.93
C GLY A 708 -0.26 -0.03 25.38
N PRO A 709 0.01 0.88 26.34
CA PRO A 709 1.37 1.10 26.84
C PRO A 709 1.86 -0.03 27.75
N ILE A 710 2.95 -0.69 27.34
CA ILE A 710 3.62 -1.75 28.11
C ILE A 710 5.00 -1.30 28.62
N PRO A 711 5.55 -1.88 29.71
CA PRO A 711 6.93 -1.62 30.12
C PRO A 711 7.94 -2.12 29.08
N VAL A 712 9.07 -1.40 28.92
CA VAL A 712 10.11 -1.80 27.95
C VAL A 712 10.84 -3.09 28.34
N ALA A 713 11.01 -3.33 29.64
CA ALA A 713 11.56 -4.55 30.25
C ALA A 713 11.39 -4.48 31.79
N ASP A 714 11.70 -5.57 32.49
CA ASP A 714 11.80 -5.58 33.95
C ASP A 714 12.87 -4.58 34.47
N PRO A 715 12.68 -3.88 35.60
CA PRO A 715 13.65 -2.90 36.12
C PRO A 715 15.07 -3.44 36.29
N ALA A 716 15.22 -4.71 36.71
CA ALA A 716 16.52 -5.37 36.84
C ALA A 716 17.23 -5.53 35.48
N LYS A 717 16.47 -5.84 34.41
CA LYS A 717 16.99 -5.96 33.04
C LYS A 717 17.30 -4.59 32.44
N ILE A 718 16.47 -3.57 32.68
CA ILE A 718 16.77 -2.18 32.29
C ILE A 718 18.12 -1.74 32.90
N ASN A 719 18.33 -2.02 34.20
CA ASN A 719 19.59 -1.71 34.88
C ASN A 719 20.78 -2.48 34.28
N PHE A 720 20.61 -3.77 34.00
CA PHE A 720 21.63 -4.57 33.30
C PHE A 720 22.01 -3.97 31.94
N TRP A 721 21.03 -3.66 31.07
CA TRP A 721 21.31 -3.09 29.75
C TRP A 721 21.98 -1.71 29.85
N LYS A 722 21.56 -0.85 30.79
CA LYS A 722 22.24 0.42 31.09
C LYS A 722 23.71 0.20 31.51
N ARG A 723 23.97 -0.75 32.41
CA ARG A 723 25.34 -1.12 32.83
C ARG A 723 26.17 -1.66 31.67
N PHE A 724 25.59 -2.46 30.79
CA PHE A 724 26.25 -2.97 29.59
C PHE A 724 26.60 -1.85 28.62
N TYR A 725 25.65 -0.99 28.23
CA TYR A 725 25.95 0.11 27.31
C TYR A 725 26.97 1.10 27.88
N ALA A 726 27.06 1.25 29.21
CA ALA A 726 28.08 2.06 29.86
C ALA A 726 29.52 1.51 29.69
N THR A 727 29.70 0.22 29.37
CA THR A 727 31.02 -0.34 29.01
C THR A 727 31.33 -0.27 27.52
N GLN A 728 30.37 0.15 26.68
CA GLN A 728 30.53 0.25 25.24
C GLN A 728 30.86 1.67 24.80
N GLU A 729 31.73 1.83 23.81
CA GLU A 729 31.91 3.09 23.10
C GLU A 729 30.64 3.44 22.28
N ALA A 730 30.37 4.74 22.12
CA ALA A 730 29.36 5.18 21.18
C ALA A 730 29.80 4.81 19.75
N TRP A 731 28.86 4.39 18.91
CA TRP A 731 29.15 4.07 17.50
C TRP A 731 29.02 5.35 16.67
#